data_AF-A0A371IC73-F1
#
_entry.id   AF-A0A371IC73-F1
#
_cell.length_a   1.000
_cell.length_b   1.000
_cell.length_c   1.000
_cell.angle_alpha   90.00
_cell.angle_beta   90.00
_cell.angle_gamma   90.00
#
_symmetry.space_group_name_H-M   'P 1'
#
loop_
_entity.id
_entity.type
_entity.pdbx_description
1 polymer ?
#
loop_
_entity_poly.entity_id
_entity_poly.type
_entity_poly.pdbx_seq_one_letter_code
_entity_poly.pdbx_strand_id
1 'polypeptide(L)'
;MAVNDADQSNRAHRTRQSGAKSDKKKSKKKQKQKPDGEEDQKRQNPKAFAFSSSNKAKRLQSRAVEKEQRRLHVPVIDRSYGEPAPYVVVVQGPPQVGKSLLIKSLVKHYTKHNLPDVRGPITIVSGKQRRVQFVECPNDINGMIDAAKFADLALLLIDGSYGFEMETFEFLNILQVHGFPKVMGVLTHLDKFKDVKKLRKTKQRLKHRFWTEIYDGAKLFYLSGLIHGKYVKREVHNLARFISVMKFHPLSWRTSHPYVMVDRFEDITPPEKVHENNKCNRKVTLYGYLRGCNLKKGNKVHIAGVGDYSLAGITALPDPCPLPSAAKRKGLRDKEKLFYAPMSGIGDLLYDKDAVYININDHLVQFSNVDNENSAMTSKGKDRDVGEVLVKSLQNTKYSINEKLENSFISLFGQKPKVSSEALVDAHGTNKDVEQNDKIVALDKDQHGAVIVGENNNTMDLDGSESSEQDEDDAMADREASGSDDEDAPNRNAMKGDHLQEHIEFHDGRRRRKAVFGNDVDQSDLMDSEGDEDSAASDDVESSDSESSEEEEDDNDNDDTNEGDMGNVSKWKEFLAERTLSRKTPSLMQLVYGESTINSTTINRENDNSGDEESDDDFFKPIEEVKKQNMRDGLNDDGMINTEDCSKCTQFVDQRWDEKDSEEIRNRFVSGNLAKAALRNALPTANTGEEDDDVYGDFEDLETGEKHENGPTHDAFAATTHKGDDLEAEERRIKKLALQEDTGNENEGKFRHGQANESSYFDKLKEEIELQKQMNIAELNDLDEATRLEIEGFRTGTYLRLEVHDVPCEMVEYFDPYHPILVGGVGIGEENVGYMQARLKRHRWHKKVLKTRDPIIVSVGWRRYQTTPVYAIEDSNGRHRMLKYTPEHMHCLAMFWGPLAPPNTGVVAVQHLSNNQATFRITATAVVLEFNHAARIVKKIKLVGYPCKIFKKTALIKDMFTSDLEIARFEGAAIRTVSGIRGQVKKAAKEEIGNQPKRKGGQTKEGIARCTFEDKILMSDIVFLRAWTQVEVPQFHNPLTTALQPRDKTWKGMRTVAELRREHNLPIPVNKDSLYKKIERKPKKFNPLVIPKSLQASLPFASKPKDIPKRKKPSLEERRGRGVVMEPRERKVHALVQHLQLINNEKMKKRKLKEESKRKVLEAERAKDEQLSKKRRREERRHKYRAQDKQNKKIRRAEV
;
A
#
# COMPACT_ATOMS: atom_id res chain seq x y z
N MET A 1 19.25 -4.43 -99.20
CA MET A 1 19.07 -3.54 -100.37
C MET A 1 18.84 -2.12 -99.86
N ALA A 2 19.29 -1.11 -100.61
CA ALA A 2 18.98 0.31 -100.47
C ALA A 2 19.25 0.99 -99.10
N VAL A 3 20.49 1.50 -98.99
CA VAL A 3 20.82 2.90 -98.67
C VAL A 3 19.64 3.88 -98.59
N ASN A 4 19.61 4.73 -97.55
CA ASN A 4 19.51 6.18 -97.74
C ASN A 4 20.05 6.97 -96.54
N ASP A 5 20.66 8.10 -96.86
CA ASP A 5 21.54 8.88 -95.99
C ASP A 5 20.84 10.01 -95.21
N ALA A 6 21.57 10.47 -94.19
CA ALA A 6 21.64 11.84 -93.68
C ALA A 6 20.34 12.68 -93.56
N ASP A 7 19.89 12.85 -92.31
CA ASP A 7 19.30 14.11 -91.85
C ASP A 7 20.05 14.62 -90.61
N GLN A 8 20.76 15.73 -90.75
CA GLN A 8 21.59 16.30 -89.68
C GLN A 8 20.74 17.18 -88.74
N SER A 9 20.22 16.60 -87.66
CA SER A 9 19.69 17.40 -86.55
C SER A 9 20.82 17.94 -85.67
N ASN A 10 20.99 19.27 -85.68
CA ASN A 10 22.02 19.96 -84.88
C ASN A 10 21.91 19.62 -83.39
N ARG A 11 23.03 19.24 -82.75
CA ARG A 11 23.09 19.01 -81.30
C ARG A 11 22.79 20.31 -80.55
N ALA A 12 21.60 20.42 -79.97
CA ALA A 12 21.27 21.47 -79.01
C ALA A 12 22.30 21.48 -77.86
N HIS A 13 22.96 22.61 -77.64
CA HIS A 13 23.95 22.75 -76.58
C HIS A 13 23.29 22.55 -75.21
N ARG A 14 23.77 21.58 -74.43
CA ARG A 14 23.23 21.32 -73.09
C ARG A 14 23.51 22.53 -72.19
N THR A 15 22.49 23.32 -71.90
CA THR A 15 22.55 24.42 -70.94
C THR A 15 23.12 23.90 -69.62
N ARG A 16 24.00 24.69 -68.98
CA ARG A 16 24.69 24.29 -67.73
C ARG A 16 23.65 23.91 -66.68
N GLN A 17 23.47 22.60 -66.45
CA GLN A 17 22.44 22.13 -65.53
C GLN A 17 22.72 22.63 -64.11
N SER A 18 21.75 23.39 -63.62
CA SER A 18 21.55 23.83 -62.25
C SER A 18 21.47 22.64 -61.30
N GLY A 19 22.61 22.11 -60.88
CA GLY A 19 22.68 21.17 -59.75
C GLY A 19 22.35 21.89 -58.43
N ALA A 20 21.99 21.14 -57.38
CA ALA A 20 21.48 21.63 -56.09
C ALA A 20 22.32 22.68 -55.30
N LYS A 21 23.48 23.11 -55.82
CA LYS A 21 24.20 24.32 -55.37
C LYS A 21 23.57 25.62 -55.91
N SER A 22 22.90 25.62 -57.06
CA SER A 22 22.26 26.82 -57.62
C SER A 22 20.97 27.17 -56.90
N ASP A 23 20.16 26.20 -56.50
CA ASP A 23 18.88 26.49 -55.80
C ASP A 23 19.13 27.03 -54.39
N LYS A 24 20.23 26.59 -53.74
CA LYS A 24 20.75 27.21 -52.51
C LYS A 24 21.32 28.63 -52.71
N LYS A 25 21.66 29.03 -53.94
CA LYS A 25 21.99 30.42 -54.28
C LYS A 25 20.75 31.22 -54.70
N LYS A 26 19.77 30.62 -55.39
CA LYS A 26 18.49 31.27 -55.74
C LYS A 26 17.63 31.55 -54.51
N SER A 27 17.55 30.64 -53.54
CA SER A 27 16.87 30.88 -52.26
C SER A 27 17.52 32.01 -51.47
N LYS A 28 18.86 32.01 -51.37
CA LYS A 28 19.62 33.12 -50.76
C LYS A 28 19.47 34.46 -51.49
N LYS A 29 19.26 34.48 -52.82
CA LYS A 29 18.97 35.71 -53.57
C LYS A 29 17.53 36.20 -53.38
N LYS A 30 16.54 35.29 -53.37
CA LYS A 30 15.13 35.65 -53.11
C LYS A 30 14.89 36.19 -51.68
N GLN A 31 15.70 35.80 -50.70
CA GLN A 31 15.65 36.37 -49.34
C GLN A 31 16.32 37.76 -49.21
N LYS A 32 16.97 38.28 -50.26
CA LYS A 32 17.63 39.60 -50.25
C LYS A 32 16.91 40.68 -51.08
N GLN A 33 15.65 40.42 -51.46
CA GLN A 33 14.81 41.30 -52.30
C GLN A 33 13.36 41.31 -51.81
N LYS A 34 13.16 41.54 -50.52
CA LYS A 34 11.96 42.18 -49.98
C LYS A 34 12.42 43.43 -49.22
N PRO A 35 11.75 44.58 -49.40
CA PRO A 35 11.98 45.75 -48.56
C PRO A 35 11.43 45.52 -47.14
N ASP A 36 11.88 46.36 -46.22
CA ASP A 36 11.78 46.18 -44.78
C ASP A 36 10.36 46.35 -44.23
N GLY A 37 10.05 45.61 -43.15
CA GLY A 37 8.75 45.57 -42.48
C GLY A 37 8.49 44.19 -41.85
N GLU A 38 8.38 44.17 -40.51
CA GLU A 38 8.25 42.99 -39.63
C GLU A 38 9.50 42.10 -39.45
N GLU A 39 9.62 41.55 -38.24
CA GLU A 39 10.91 41.33 -37.56
C GLU A 39 11.68 40.04 -37.90
N ASP A 40 12.94 40.04 -37.45
CA ASP A 40 14.01 39.14 -37.81
C ASP A 40 13.91 37.74 -37.16
N GLN A 41 12.96 36.90 -37.61
CA GLN A 41 13.00 35.46 -37.34
C GLN A 41 14.17 34.79 -38.08
N LYS A 42 15.38 34.94 -37.51
CA LYS A 42 16.65 34.37 -37.97
C LYS A 42 16.54 32.87 -38.19
N ARG A 43 16.32 32.46 -39.44
CA ARG A 43 16.38 31.05 -39.87
C ARG A 43 17.82 30.54 -39.77
N GLN A 44 18.18 30.06 -38.58
CA GLN A 44 19.51 29.58 -38.21
C GLN A 44 20.09 28.60 -39.24
N ASN A 45 21.38 28.72 -39.52
CA ASN A 45 22.06 27.90 -40.53
C ASN A 45 22.35 26.48 -39.98
N PRO A 46 21.65 25.42 -40.42
CA PRO A 46 21.78 24.08 -39.82
C PRO A 46 23.14 23.40 -40.09
N LYS A 47 24.03 24.05 -40.84
CA LYS A 47 25.44 23.62 -40.98
C LYS A 47 26.38 24.24 -39.94
N ALA A 48 26.02 25.39 -39.35
CA ALA A 48 26.77 25.99 -38.26
C ALA A 48 26.47 25.28 -36.94
N PHE A 49 25.20 24.95 -36.70
CA PHE A 49 24.72 24.20 -35.54
C PHE A 49 24.85 22.67 -35.71
N ALA A 50 26.03 22.21 -36.15
CA ALA A 50 26.34 20.79 -36.30
C ALA A 50 27.28 20.31 -35.20
N PHE A 51 26.98 19.16 -34.58
CA PHE A 51 27.82 18.59 -33.52
C PHE A 51 29.23 18.25 -34.02
N SER A 52 30.26 18.60 -33.24
CA SER A 52 31.68 18.31 -33.56
C SER A 52 31.99 16.82 -33.72
N SER A 53 31.25 15.94 -33.03
CA SER A 53 31.33 14.49 -33.21
C SER A 53 29.95 13.84 -33.13
N SER A 54 29.41 13.45 -34.29
CA SER A 54 28.11 12.78 -34.41
C SER A 54 28.04 11.45 -33.65
N ASN A 55 29.13 10.68 -33.61
CA ASN A 55 29.18 9.40 -32.90
C ASN A 55 29.19 9.59 -31.37
N LYS A 56 29.92 10.60 -30.85
CA LYS A 56 29.90 10.95 -29.42
C LYS A 56 28.52 11.47 -29.01
N ALA A 57 27.97 12.41 -29.80
CA ALA A 57 26.61 12.95 -29.58
C ALA A 57 25.56 11.84 -29.56
N LYS A 58 25.56 10.95 -30.56
CA LYS A 58 24.62 9.81 -30.63
C LYS A 58 24.76 8.86 -29.43
N ARG A 59 25.98 8.57 -28.96
CA ARG A 59 26.21 7.70 -27.78
C ARG A 59 25.73 8.37 -26.49
N LEU A 60 25.91 9.68 -26.35
CA LEU A 60 25.42 10.44 -25.20
C LEU A 60 23.89 10.53 -25.23
N GLN A 61 23.29 10.88 -26.36
CA GLN A 61 21.84 10.89 -26.56
C GLN A 61 21.21 9.54 -26.26
N SER A 62 21.76 8.43 -26.79
CA SER A 62 21.23 7.10 -26.47
C SER A 62 21.34 6.74 -24.98
N ARG A 63 22.41 7.19 -24.30
CA ARG A 63 22.57 6.99 -22.84
C ARG A 63 21.64 7.88 -22.02
N ALA A 64 21.35 9.10 -22.48
CA ALA A 64 20.39 10.01 -21.87
C ALA A 64 18.97 9.45 -21.97
N VAL A 65 18.53 9.11 -23.18
CA VAL A 65 17.23 8.46 -23.44
C VAL A 65 17.09 7.15 -22.68
N GLU A 66 18.14 6.31 -22.58
CA GLU A 66 18.09 5.10 -21.75
C GLU A 66 17.97 5.42 -20.25
N LYS A 67 18.63 6.48 -19.76
CA LYS A 67 18.55 6.93 -18.36
C LYS A 67 17.16 7.52 -18.05
N GLU A 68 16.56 8.26 -18.96
CA GLU A 68 15.19 8.78 -18.88
C GLU A 68 14.18 7.63 -18.92
N GLN A 69 14.30 6.70 -19.86
CA GLN A 69 13.43 5.52 -19.94
C GLN A 69 13.49 4.66 -18.67
N ARG A 70 14.65 4.60 -17.99
CA ARG A 70 14.81 3.94 -16.67
C ARG A 70 14.28 4.78 -15.49
N ARG A 71 14.02 6.08 -15.67
CA ARG A 71 13.40 6.96 -14.66
C ARG A 71 11.86 6.92 -14.73
N LEU A 72 11.28 6.63 -15.88
CA LEU A 72 9.84 6.47 -16.04
C LEU A 72 9.32 5.26 -15.24
N HIS A 73 8.29 5.49 -14.44
CA HIS A 73 7.59 4.48 -13.64
C HIS A 73 6.08 4.64 -13.86
N VAL A 74 5.26 3.78 -13.26
CA VAL A 74 3.80 4.04 -13.17
C VAL A 74 3.59 5.14 -12.12
N PRO A 75 2.88 6.25 -12.42
CA PRO A 75 2.53 7.23 -11.40
C PRO A 75 1.55 6.59 -10.41
N VAL A 76 1.81 6.75 -9.12
CA VAL A 76 0.99 6.22 -8.02
C VAL A 76 0.62 7.39 -7.11
N ILE A 77 -0.66 7.50 -6.79
CA ILE A 77 -1.18 8.55 -5.91
C ILE A 77 -0.67 8.30 -4.48
N ASP A 78 -0.03 9.31 -3.89
CA ASP A 78 0.42 9.28 -2.49
C ASP A 78 -0.60 10.00 -1.59
N ARG A 79 -1.35 9.20 -0.82
CA ARG A 79 -2.39 9.65 0.10
C ARG A 79 -1.88 9.98 1.50
N SER A 80 -0.58 10.20 1.68
CA SER A 80 -0.07 10.79 2.93
C SER A 80 -0.43 12.28 2.99
N TYR A 81 -1.26 12.64 3.96
CA TYR A 81 -1.68 14.01 4.27
C TYR A 81 -1.23 14.36 5.69
N GLY A 82 -0.67 15.57 5.89
CA GLY A 82 -0.16 16.01 7.19
C GLY A 82 1.13 15.29 7.60
N GLU A 83 1.29 15.02 8.90
CA GLU A 83 2.51 14.39 9.42
C GLU A 83 2.67 12.92 8.99
N PRO A 84 3.86 12.49 8.53
CA PRO A 84 4.06 11.11 8.11
C PRO A 84 4.00 10.14 9.31
N ALA A 85 3.18 9.10 9.19
CA ALA A 85 3.15 7.99 10.15
C ALA A 85 4.56 7.32 10.28
N PRO A 86 4.90 6.75 11.45
CA PRO A 86 6.22 6.13 11.63
C PRO A 86 6.41 4.92 10.72
N TYR A 87 7.46 5.00 9.88
CA TYR A 87 7.82 4.00 8.88
C TYR A 87 8.21 2.69 9.55
N VAL A 88 7.63 1.58 9.09
CA VAL A 88 7.81 0.30 9.75
C VAL A 88 9.04 -0.45 9.22
N VAL A 89 9.97 -0.73 10.14
CA VAL A 89 11.17 -1.55 9.92
C VAL A 89 10.98 -2.91 10.57
N VAL A 90 10.62 -3.90 9.76
CA VAL A 90 10.49 -5.30 10.20
C VAL A 90 11.87 -5.97 10.20
N VAL A 91 12.22 -6.54 11.35
CA VAL A 91 13.41 -7.37 11.54
C VAL A 91 12.99 -8.83 11.43
N GLN A 92 13.36 -9.48 10.33
CA GLN A 92 13.02 -10.87 10.06
C GLN A 92 14.26 -11.73 9.79
N GLY A 93 14.22 -12.97 10.26
CA GLY A 93 15.27 -13.95 10.10
C GLY A 93 14.92 -15.24 10.85
N PRO A 94 15.71 -16.31 10.68
CA PRO A 94 15.43 -17.59 11.29
C PRO A 94 15.55 -17.55 12.83
N PRO A 95 15.08 -18.58 13.54
CA PRO A 95 15.31 -18.72 14.98
C PRO A 95 16.81 -18.57 15.34
N GLN A 96 17.09 -17.98 16.49
CA GLN A 96 18.45 -17.81 17.06
C GLN A 96 19.43 -16.95 16.22
N VAL A 97 19.01 -16.29 15.14
CA VAL A 97 19.90 -15.44 14.30
C VAL A 97 20.34 -14.11 14.94
N GLY A 98 19.67 -13.68 16.03
CA GLY A 98 19.95 -12.43 16.76
C GLY A 98 18.99 -11.26 16.49
N LYS A 99 17.74 -11.49 16.09
CA LYS A 99 16.74 -10.44 15.76
C LYS A 99 16.58 -9.39 16.86
N SER A 100 16.21 -9.82 18.07
CA SER A 100 16.00 -8.95 19.23
C SER A 100 17.30 -8.22 19.62
N LEU A 101 18.46 -8.86 19.46
CA LEU A 101 19.78 -8.26 19.75
C LEU A 101 20.12 -7.14 18.75
N LEU A 102 19.75 -7.28 17.47
CA LEU A 102 19.88 -6.20 16.50
C LEU A 102 19.01 -4.99 16.88
N ILE A 103 17.75 -5.23 17.29
CA ILE A 103 16.85 -4.17 17.76
C ILE A 103 17.45 -3.50 19.01
N LYS A 104 17.81 -4.26 20.05
CA LYS A 104 18.48 -3.74 21.27
C LYS A 104 19.75 -2.92 20.96
N SER A 105 20.48 -3.24 19.88
CA SER A 105 21.66 -2.50 19.42
C SER A 105 21.32 -1.23 18.65
N LEU A 106 20.28 -1.26 17.80
CA LEU A 106 19.79 -0.10 17.04
C LEU A 106 19.12 0.93 17.95
N VAL A 107 18.24 0.50 18.86
CA VAL A 107 17.60 1.41 19.84
C VAL A 107 18.66 2.12 20.67
N LYS A 108 19.64 1.38 21.23
CA LYS A 108 20.77 1.99 21.95
C LYS A 108 21.57 3.00 21.12
N HIS A 109 21.68 2.79 19.80
CA HIS A 109 22.37 3.76 18.93
C HIS A 109 21.56 5.05 18.74
N TYR A 110 20.24 4.96 18.58
CA TYR A 110 19.38 6.13 18.39
C TYR A 110 19.08 6.89 19.70
N THR A 111 18.72 6.17 20.77
CA THR A 111 18.18 6.75 22.01
C THR A 111 19.20 6.82 23.16
N LYS A 112 20.37 6.19 23.01
CA LYS A 112 21.38 5.94 24.07
C LYS A 112 20.94 4.99 25.20
N HIS A 113 19.64 4.79 25.44
CA HIS A 113 19.11 3.89 26.46
C HIS A 113 19.36 2.39 26.16
N ASN A 114 19.38 1.57 27.21
CA ASN A 114 19.39 0.12 27.08
C ASN A 114 17.96 -0.42 27.20
N LEU A 115 17.50 -1.23 26.25
CA LEU A 115 16.30 -2.05 26.43
C LEU A 115 16.69 -3.44 26.98
N PRO A 116 16.12 -3.89 28.11
CA PRO A 116 16.37 -5.22 28.64
C PRO A 116 15.75 -6.28 27.74
N ASP A 117 14.51 -6.08 27.27
CA ASP A 117 13.79 -6.95 26.34
C ASP A 117 13.00 -6.20 25.27
N VAL A 118 12.73 -6.89 24.15
CA VAL A 118 12.01 -6.36 22.99
C VAL A 118 10.68 -7.08 22.87
N ARG A 119 9.59 -6.34 23.06
CA ARG A 119 8.21 -6.78 23.03
C ARG A 119 7.36 -5.73 22.30
N GLY A 120 6.48 -6.17 21.43
CA GLY A 120 5.66 -5.28 20.60
C GLY A 120 6.47 -4.43 19.61
N PRO A 121 5.84 -3.42 19.01
CA PRO A 121 6.51 -2.42 18.19
C PRO A 121 7.18 -1.33 19.04
N ILE A 122 8.30 -0.78 18.53
CA ILE A 122 9.10 0.25 19.21
C ILE A 122 9.27 1.45 18.28
N THR A 123 8.65 2.59 18.62
CA THR A 123 8.71 3.84 17.84
C THR A 123 9.85 4.72 18.32
N ILE A 124 10.64 5.28 17.41
CA ILE A 124 11.82 6.12 17.70
C ILE A 124 11.88 7.29 16.71
N VAL A 125 12.21 8.49 17.21
CA VAL A 125 12.54 9.64 16.36
C VAL A 125 13.95 9.45 15.77
N SER A 126 14.04 9.18 14.47
CA SER A 126 15.34 9.01 13.77
C SER A 126 15.89 10.32 13.20
N GLY A 127 15.06 11.35 13.07
CA GLY A 127 15.41 12.65 12.50
C GLY A 127 14.18 13.55 12.42
N LYS A 128 14.38 14.83 12.10
CA LYS A 128 13.38 15.90 12.30
C LYS A 128 12.03 15.67 11.62
N GLN A 129 12.03 15.08 10.43
CA GLN A 129 10.82 14.77 9.65
C GLN A 129 10.51 13.26 9.62
N ARG A 130 11.18 12.45 10.47
CA ARG A 130 11.24 10.98 10.31
C ARG A 130 11.28 10.23 11.64
N ARG A 131 10.12 9.70 12.03
CA ARG A 131 9.96 8.65 13.03
C ARG A 131 9.98 7.25 12.36
N VAL A 132 10.54 6.27 13.06
CA VAL A 132 10.78 4.90 12.60
C VAL A 132 10.28 3.92 13.66
N GLN A 133 9.54 2.90 13.26
CA GLN A 133 9.03 1.87 14.17
C GLN A 133 9.71 0.52 13.89
N PHE A 134 10.44 -0.01 14.87
CA PHE A 134 11.05 -1.33 14.79
C PHE A 134 10.10 -2.42 15.28
N VAL A 135 10.00 -3.51 14.53
CA VAL A 135 9.14 -4.66 14.86
C VAL A 135 9.91 -5.95 14.66
N GLU A 136 9.93 -6.83 15.67
CA GLU A 136 10.43 -8.19 15.49
C GLU A 136 9.36 -9.06 14.82
N CYS A 137 9.70 -9.70 13.69
CA CYS A 137 8.82 -10.69 13.08
C CYS A 137 8.92 -12.02 13.85
N PRO A 138 7.80 -12.63 14.29
CA PRO A 138 7.83 -13.97 14.89
C PRO A 138 8.14 -15.04 13.83
N ASN A 139 8.57 -16.23 14.27
CA ASN A 139 8.98 -17.33 13.38
C ASN A 139 7.78 -18.14 12.81
N ASP A 140 6.55 -17.73 13.08
CA ASP A 140 5.36 -18.36 12.50
C ASP A 140 5.02 -17.76 11.13
N ILE A 141 4.61 -18.60 10.19
CA ILE A 141 4.23 -18.20 8.83
C ILE A 141 3.07 -17.19 8.83
N ASN A 142 2.19 -17.24 9.83
CA ASN A 142 1.08 -16.30 9.97
C ASN A 142 1.59 -14.88 10.29
N GLY A 143 2.46 -14.73 11.29
CA GLY A 143 3.08 -13.45 11.61
C GLY A 143 4.04 -12.97 10.51
N MET A 144 4.71 -13.86 9.80
CA MET A 144 5.48 -13.53 8.58
C MET A 144 4.58 -12.98 7.46
N ILE A 145 3.37 -13.51 7.31
CA ILE A 145 2.38 -13.00 6.35
C ILE A 145 1.90 -11.61 6.75
N ASP A 146 1.60 -11.36 8.02
CA ASP A 146 1.11 -10.05 8.46
C ASP A 146 2.21 -8.99 8.45
N ALA A 147 3.41 -9.33 8.91
CA ALA A 147 4.58 -8.46 8.84
C ALA A 147 4.92 -8.06 7.40
N ALA A 148 4.74 -8.95 6.42
CA ALA A 148 4.89 -8.62 5.01
C ALA A 148 3.85 -7.60 4.50
N LYS A 149 2.62 -7.60 5.03
CA LYS A 149 1.57 -6.64 4.65
C LYS A 149 1.93 -5.22 5.09
N PHE A 150 2.55 -5.04 6.26
CA PHE A 150 2.85 -3.71 6.83
C PHE A 150 4.31 -3.21 6.71
N ALA A 151 5.31 -4.05 6.42
CA ALA A 151 6.73 -3.65 6.40
C ALA A 151 7.09 -2.64 5.29
N ASP A 152 7.52 -1.43 5.61
CA ASP A 152 8.10 -0.46 4.64
C ASP A 152 9.56 -0.75 4.34
N LEU A 153 10.29 -1.20 5.36
CA LEU A 153 11.63 -1.78 5.28
C LEU A 153 11.63 -3.18 5.87
N ALA A 154 12.21 -4.15 5.16
CA ALA A 154 12.54 -5.47 5.69
C ALA A 154 14.06 -5.59 5.89
N LEU A 155 14.49 -5.73 7.15
CA LEU A 155 15.86 -6.14 7.50
C LEU A 155 15.89 -7.68 7.58
N LEU A 156 16.53 -8.33 6.61
CA LEU A 156 16.66 -9.78 6.54
C LEU A 156 17.97 -10.24 7.18
N LEU A 157 17.88 -10.87 8.35
CA LEU A 157 19.02 -11.45 9.04
C LEU A 157 19.33 -12.83 8.47
N ILE A 158 20.61 -13.06 8.19
CA ILE A 158 21.15 -14.30 7.62
C ILE A 158 22.35 -14.71 8.47
N ASP A 159 22.33 -15.92 9.06
CA ASP A 159 23.52 -16.47 9.70
C ASP A 159 24.57 -16.78 8.62
N GLY A 160 25.76 -16.18 8.73
CA GLY A 160 26.82 -16.35 7.75
C GLY A 160 27.41 -17.76 7.70
N SER A 161 27.39 -18.46 8.83
CA SER A 161 27.96 -19.80 9.01
C SER A 161 27.07 -20.90 8.44
N TYR A 162 25.74 -20.77 8.63
CA TYR A 162 24.74 -21.69 8.09
C TYR A 162 24.35 -21.33 6.64
N GLY A 163 24.11 -20.05 6.37
CA GLY A 163 23.65 -19.52 5.09
C GLY A 163 22.16 -19.20 5.09
N PHE A 164 21.52 -19.31 3.92
CA PHE A 164 20.09 -19.01 3.77
C PHE A 164 19.20 -20.16 4.26
N GLU A 165 18.22 -19.81 5.10
CA GLU A 165 17.22 -20.73 5.60
C GLU A 165 15.89 -20.64 4.83
N MET A 166 15.08 -21.69 4.94
CA MET A 166 13.80 -21.79 4.24
C MET A 166 12.84 -20.66 4.64
N GLU A 167 12.84 -20.24 5.91
CA GLU A 167 12.01 -19.13 6.40
C GLU A 167 12.36 -17.79 5.75
N THR A 168 13.66 -17.50 5.55
CA THR A 168 14.10 -16.27 4.86
C THR A 168 13.60 -16.24 3.41
N PHE A 169 13.59 -17.40 2.75
CA PHE A 169 13.06 -17.58 1.40
C PHE A 169 11.53 -17.51 1.37
N GLU A 170 10.84 -18.09 2.35
CA GLU A 170 9.38 -18.01 2.46
C GLU A 170 8.94 -16.55 2.60
N PHE A 171 9.53 -15.80 3.54
CA PHE A 171 9.24 -14.37 3.72
C PHE A 171 9.46 -13.56 2.44
N LEU A 172 10.59 -13.75 1.76
CA LEU A 172 10.89 -13.05 0.51
C LEU A 172 9.87 -13.33 -0.60
N ASN A 173 9.35 -14.56 -0.70
CA ASN A 173 8.28 -14.87 -1.67
C ASN A 173 6.91 -14.33 -1.22
N ILE A 174 6.64 -14.18 0.08
CA ILE A 174 5.43 -13.52 0.61
C ILE A 174 5.46 -12.02 0.26
N LEU A 175 6.59 -11.34 0.51
CA LEU A 175 6.81 -9.94 0.13
C LEU A 175 6.60 -9.72 -1.38
N GLN A 176 7.10 -10.61 -2.23
CA GLN A 176 6.91 -10.52 -3.68
C GLN A 176 5.43 -10.63 -4.13
N VAL A 177 4.55 -11.20 -3.31
CA VAL A 177 3.12 -11.37 -3.64
C VAL A 177 2.25 -10.26 -3.05
N HIS A 178 2.45 -9.88 -1.79
CA HIS A 178 1.66 -8.81 -1.16
C HIS A 178 2.14 -7.38 -1.53
N GLY A 179 3.32 -7.25 -2.14
CA GLY A 179 3.89 -5.98 -2.60
C GLY A 179 5.30 -5.82 -2.03
N PHE A 180 6.29 -5.70 -2.91
CA PHE A 180 7.70 -5.82 -2.52
C PHE A 180 8.24 -4.50 -1.93
N PRO A 181 8.51 -4.42 -0.61
CA PRO A 181 9.01 -3.20 0.02
C PRO A 181 10.52 -3.05 -0.22
N LYS A 182 11.16 -2.07 0.43
CA LYS A 182 12.63 -2.03 0.45
C LYS A 182 13.16 -3.15 1.34
N VAL A 183 14.21 -3.83 0.87
CA VAL A 183 14.82 -4.97 1.57
C VAL A 183 16.31 -4.72 1.71
N MET A 184 16.83 -4.87 2.93
CA MET A 184 18.26 -4.89 3.23
C MET A 184 18.64 -6.24 3.84
N GLY A 185 19.81 -6.76 3.47
CA GLY A 185 20.36 -7.94 4.12
C GLY A 185 21.28 -7.54 5.27
N VAL A 186 21.21 -8.26 6.38
CA VAL A 186 22.15 -8.16 7.50
C VAL A 186 22.73 -9.54 7.75
N LEU A 187 24.04 -9.68 7.55
CA LEU A 187 24.72 -10.97 7.66
C LEU A 187 25.41 -11.03 9.03
N THR A 188 24.98 -11.94 9.90
CA THR A 188 25.43 -12.10 11.30
C THR A 188 26.34 -13.32 11.48
N HIS A 189 26.85 -13.53 12.70
CA HIS A 189 27.66 -14.70 13.07
C HIS A 189 28.93 -14.91 12.24
N LEU A 190 29.58 -13.81 11.85
CA LEU A 190 30.82 -13.86 11.08
C LEU A 190 32.00 -14.35 11.92
N ASP A 191 31.97 -14.15 13.24
CA ASP A 191 32.94 -14.66 14.21
C ASP A 191 33.11 -16.19 14.19
N LYS A 192 32.06 -16.95 13.82
CA LYS A 192 32.11 -18.42 13.71
C LYS A 192 33.14 -18.90 12.66
N PHE A 193 33.65 -18.01 11.79
CA PHE A 193 34.66 -18.33 10.78
C PHE A 193 36.08 -18.10 11.28
N LYS A 194 36.79 -19.19 11.59
CA LYS A 194 38.25 -19.17 11.81
C LYS A 194 39.04 -18.76 10.54
N ASP A 195 38.56 -19.13 9.35
CA ASP A 195 39.25 -18.90 8.07
C ASP A 195 38.79 -17.64 7.32
N VAL A 196 39.63 -16.61 7.25
CA VAL A 196 39.35 -15.38 6.49
C VAL A 196 39.14 -15.63 4.98
N LYS A 197 39.85 -16.62 4.40
CA LYS A 197 39.65 -17.00 2.98
C LYS A 197 38.27 -17.65 2.75
N LYS A 198 37.79 -18.47 3.70
CA LYS A 198 36.46 -19.08 3.67
C LYS A 198 35.38 -18.00 3.82
N LEU A 199 35.57 -17.10 4.80
CA LEU A 199 34.71 -15.94 5.08
C LEU A 199 34.51 -15.04 3.84
N ARG A 200 35.58 -14.70 3.11
CA ARG A 200 35.46 -13.90 1.87
C ARG A 200 34.64 -14.62 0.79
N LYS A 201 34.87 -15.92 0.61
CA LYS A 201 34.12 -16.75 -0.35
C LYS A 201 32.64 -16.93 0.04
N THR A 202 32.32 -17.13 1.32
CA THR A 202 30.93 -17.24 1.79
C THR A 202 30.20 -15.92 1.68
N LYS A 203 30.80 -14.79 2.10
CA LYS A 203 30.23 -13.44 1.89
C LYS A 203 29.92 -13.19 0.41
N GLN A 204 30.83 -13.50 -0.51
CA GLN A 204 30.60 -13.33 -1.95
C GLN A 204 29.48 -14.25 -2.48
N ARG A 205 29.45 -15.53 -2.07
CA ARG A 205 28.41 -16.49 -2.48
C ARG A 205 27.02 -16.08 -1.98
N LEU A 206 26.91 -15.66 -0.71
CA LEU A 206 25.66 -15.21 -0.11
C LEU A 206 25.19 -13.90 -0.75
N LYS A 207 26.10 -12.95 -1.01
CA LYS A 207 25.81 -11.70 -1.73
C LYS A 207 25.26 -11.93 -3.13
N HIS A 208 25.91 -12.79 -3.94
CA HIS A 208 25.39 -13.14 -5.26
C HIS A 208 24.03 -13.84 -5.18
N ARG A 209 23.81 -14.71 -4.20
CA ARG A 209 22.51 -15.36 -4.02
C ARG A 209 21.41 -14.35 -3.62
N PHE A 210 21.73 -13.41 -2.74
CA PHE A 210 20.85 -12.31 -2.34
C PHE A 210 20.43 -11.46 -3.56
N TRP A 211 21.39 -11.12 -4.42
CA TRP A 211 21.14 -10.40 -5.67
C TRP A 211 20.25 -11.16 -6.66
N THR A 212 20.40 -12.49 -6.78
CA THR A 212 19.55 -13.30 -7.67
C THR A 212 18.09 -13.45 -7.22
N GLU A 213 17.77 -13.17 -5.95
CA GLU A 213 16.42 -13.37 -5.40
C GLU A 213 15.69 -12.04 -5.15
N ILE A 214 16.42 -10.92 -5.05
CA ILE A 214 15.89 -9.56 -4.83
C ILE A 214 16.07 -8.72 -6.09
N TYR A 215 17.22 -8.05 -6.23
CA TYR A 215 17.66 -7.32 -7.42
C TYR A 215 19.18 -7.18 -7.38
N ASP A 216 19.80 -7.00 -8.55
CA ASP A 216 21.25 -6.87 -8.65
C ASP A 216 21.75 -5.55 -8.00
N GLY A 217 22.79 -5.64 -7.19
CA GLY A 217 23.28 -4.51 -6.40
C GLY A 217 22.54 -4.22 -5.09
N ALA A 218 21.59 -5.06 -4.66
CA ALA A 218 20.95 -4.93 -3.34
C ALA A 218 21.98 -4.88 -2.18
N LYS A 219 21.69 -4.09 -1.15
CA LYS A 219 22.63 -3.81 -0.05
C LYS A 219 22.63 -4.93 0.99
N LEU A 220 23.83 -5.38 1.36
CA LEU A 220 24.08 -6.43 2.35
C LEU A 220 25.12 -5.90 3.34
N PHE A 221 24.72 -5.76 4.60
CA PHE A 221 25.57 -5.37 5.72
C PHE A 221 26.21 -6.60 6.35
N TYR A 222 27.35 -6.40 6.99
CA TYR A 222 28.10 -7.42 7.69
C TYR A 222 28.20 -6.97 9.14
N LEU A 223 27.61 -7.73 10.05
CA LEU A 223 27.82 -7.56 11.49
C LEU A 223 28.81 -8.63 11.92
N SER A 224 29.97 -8.18 12.38
CA SER A 224 31.09 -9.06 12.71
C SER A 224 30.71 -9.92 13.92
N GLY A 225 30.66 -9.27 15.09
CA GLY A 225 30.63 -9.94 16.38
C GLY A 225 30.01 -9.16 17.52
N LEU A 226 29.98 -9.81 18.68
CA LEU A 226 29.37 -9.32 19.92
C LEU A 226 30.45 -8.81 20.88
N ILE A 227 30.30 -7.57 21.34
CA ILE A 227 31.12 -6.95 22.39
C ILE A 227 30.16 -6.54 23.52
N HIS A 228 30.39 -7.04 24.75
CA HIS A 228 29.48 -6.89 25.89
C HIS A 228 28.00 -7.20 25.55
N GLY A 229 27.77 -8.29 24.80
CA GLY A 229 26.43 -8.73 24.40
C GLY A 229 25.72 -7.86 23.35
N LYS A 230 26.40 -6.87 22.73
CA LYS A 230 25.83 -5.99 21.70
C LYS A 230 26.72 -5.95 20.45
N TYR A 231 26.17 -5.55 19.30
CA TYR A 231 26.96 -5.43 18.07
C TYR A 231 27.92 -4.22 18.10
N VAL A 232 28.97 -4.29 17.27
CA VAL A 232 30.00 -3.24 17.15
C VAL A 232 29.37 -1.90 16.74
N LYS A 233 29.54 -0.86 17.59
CA LYS A 233 28.90 0.47 17.42
C LYS A 233 29.07 1.06 16.01
N ARG A 234 30.26 0.93 15.40
CA ARG A 234 30.56 1.45 14.05
C ARG A 234 29.77 0.76 12.94
N GLU A 235 29.54 -0.55 13.06
CA GLU A 235 28.77 -1.32 12.07
C GLU A 235 27.26 -1.00 12.18
N VAL A 236 26.77 -0.87 13.42
CA VAL A 236 25.38 -0.45 13.71
C VAL A 236 25.13 0.99 13.26
N HIS A 237 26.06 1.92 13.50
CA HIS A 237 25.97 3.30 13.03
C HIS A 237 25.85 3.39 11.50
N ASN A 238 26.64 2.60 10.78
CA ASN A 238 26.53 2.52 9.31
C ASN A 238 25.16 2.02 8.87
N LEU A 239 24.62 0.96 9.50
CA LEU A 239 23.28 0.45 9.21
C LEU A 239 22.21 1.52 9.50
N ALA A 240 22.26 2.16 10.66
CA ALA A 240 21.36 3.24 11.07
C ALA A 240 21.36 4.40 10.06
N ARG A 241 22.53 4.87 9.61
CA ARG A 241 22.66 5.91 8.57
C ARG A 241 21.93 5.53 7.28
N PHE A 242 21.97 4.27 6.86
CA PHE A 242 21.25 3.81 5.67
C PHE A 242 19.74 3.70 5.87
N ILE A 243 19.26 3.37 7.07
CA ILE A 243 17.84 3.36 7.42
C ILE A 243 17.28 4.79 7.36
N SER A 244 17.92 5.73 8.05
CA SER A 244 17.44 7.12 8.18
C SER A 244 17.32 7.87 6.84
N VAL A 245 18.22 7.60 5.88
CA VAL A 245 18.26 8.26 4.55
C VAL A 245 17.30 7.62 3.53
N MET A 246 16.73 6.44 3.80
CA MET A 246 16.04 5.66 2.76
C MET A 246 14.71 6.29 2.31
N LYS A 247 14.43 6.30 1.00
CA LYS A 247 13.11 6.67 0.46
C LYS A 247 12.27 5.42 0.17
N PHE A 248 11.11 5.34 0.81
CA PHE A 248 10.11 4.30 0.61
C PHE A 248 9.30 4.56 -0.67
N HIS A 249 8.54 3.57 -1.12
CA HIS A 249 7.72 3.66 -2.34
C HIS A 249 6.29 3.25 -1.96
N PRO A 250 5.25 4.01 -2.33
CA PRO A 250 3.88 3.66 -1.98
C PRO A 250 3.47 2.34 -2.63
N LEU A 251 2.91 1.43 -1.85
CA LEU A 251 2.33 0.17 -2.32
C LEU A 251 0.82 0.33 -2.50
N SER A 252 0.27 -0.13 -3.62
CA SER A 252 -1.15 0.06 -3.97
C SER A 252 -2.12 -0.41 -2.88
N TRP A 253 -1.87 -1.57 -2.26
CA TRP A 253 -2.69 -2.08 -1.16
C TRP A 253 -2.65 -1.18 0.09
N ARG A 254 -1.48 -0.58 0.37
CA ARG A 254 -1.32 0.31 1.54
C ARG A 254 -1.94 1.68 1.30
N THR A 255 -1.88 2.22 0.09
CA THR A 255 -2.52 3.51 -0.21
C THR A 255 -4.03 3.41 -0.38
N SER A 256 -4.58 2.22 -0.70
CA SER A 256 -6.02 2.05 -0.84
C SER A 256 -6.76 1.75 0.47
N HIS A 257 -6.14 1.07 1.45
CA HIS A 257 -6.79 0.66 2.70
C HIS A 257 -6.19 1.35 3.93
N PRO A 258 -7.01 1.88 4.87
CA PRO A 258 -6.53 2.29 6.17
C PRO A 258 -6.09 1.07 7.00
N TYR A 259 -5.00 1.18 7.74
CA TYR A 259 -4.57 0.16 8.69
C TYR A 259 -3.83 0.76 9.89
N VAL A 260 -3.93 0.09 11.03
CA VAL A 260 -3.27 0.43 12.28
C VAL A 260 -2.40 -0.77 12.70
N MET A 261 -1.19 -0.49 13.16
CA MET A 261 -0.42 -1.44 13.96
C MET A 261 -0.68 -1.10 15.42
N VAL A 262 -1.02 -2.10 16.21
CA VAL A 262 -1.30 -1.90 17.64
C VAL A 262 0.01 -1.76 18.40
N ASP A 263 0.19 -0.62 19.04
CA ASP A 263 1.31 -0.31 19.90
C ASP A 263 1.00 -0.67 21.36
N ARG A 264 -0.23 -0.43 21.84
CA ARG A 264 -0.73 -0.75 23.19
C ARG A 264 -2.08 -1.46 23.10
N PHE A 265 -2.30 -2.45 23.96
CA PHE A 265 -3.49 -3.32 24.02
C PHE A 265 -4.03 -3.32 25.44
N GLU A 266 -5.33 -3.05 25.64
CA GLU A 266 -5.97 -3.03 26.97
C GLU A 266 -7.36 -3.69 26.94
N ASP A 267 -7.73 -4.31 28.06
CA ASP A 267 -9.10 -4.78 28.33
C ASP A 267 -9.80 -3.75 29.23
N ILE A 268 -10.93 -3.20 28.77
CA ILE A 268 -11.78 -2.24 29.50
C ILE A 268 -13.09 -2.95 29.95
N THR A 269 -13.12 -4.28 29.95
CA THR A 269 -14.27 -5.03 30.49
C THR A 269 -14.37 -4.79 31.99
N PRO A 270 -15.54 -4.36 32.52
CA PRO A 270 -15.69 -4.15 33.95
C PRO A 270 -15.49 -5.47 34.72
N PRO A 271 -14.72 -5.48 35.81
CA PRO A 271 -14.28 -6.71 36.48
C PRO A 271 -15.44 -7.55 37.02
N GLU A 272 -16.55 -6.92 37.41
CA GLU A 272 -17.80 -7.59 37.82
C GLU A 272 -18.27 -8.62 36.78
N LYS A 273 -18.34 -8.23 35.50
CA LYS A 273 -18.79 -9.11 34.40
C LYS A 273 -17.81 -10.26 34.15
N VAL A 274 -16.52 -10.02 34.39
CA VAL A 274 -15.49 -11.06 34.31
C VAL A 274 -15.66 -12.07 35.44
N HIS A 275 -15.90 -11.61 36.67
CA HIS A 275 -16.16 -12.48 37.82
C HIS A 275 -17.46 -13.29 37.69
N GLU A 276 -18.53 -12.70 37.14
CA GLU A 276 -19.77 -13.42 36.82
C GLU A 276 -19.56 -14.50 35.75
N ASN A 277 -18.84 -14.16 34.68
CA ASN A 277 -18.63 -15.03 33.53
C ASN A 277 -17.22 -14.84 32.95
N ASN A 278 -16.24 -15.64 33.39
CA ASN A 278 -14.86 -15.57 32.89
C ASN A 278 -14.75 -15.60 31.35
N LYS A 279 -15.67 -16.35 30.69
CA LYS A 279 -15.78 -16.51 29.23
C LYS A 279 -16.66 -15.46 28.53
N CYS A 280 -16.98 -14.35 29.18
CA CYS A 280 -17.73 -13.27 28.54
C CYS A 280 -16.91 -12.67 27.38
N ASN A 281 -17.60 -12.13 26.38
CA ASN A 281 -16.97 -11.25 25.42
C ASN A 281 -16.36 -10.03 26.13
N ARG A 282 -15.22 -9.56 25.63
CA ARG A 282 -14.44 -8.46 26.20
C ARG A 282 -14.60 -7.19 25.38
N LYS A 283 -14.50 -6.04 26.06
CA LYS A 283 -14.35 -4.71 25.46
C LYS A 283 -12.88 -4.35 25.43
N VAL A 284 -12.29 -4.33 24.24
CA VAL A 284 -10.85 -4.15 24.06
C VAL A 284 -10.57 -2.79 23.41
N THR A 285 -9.55 -2.09 23.89
CA THR A 285 -9.02 -0.90 23.22
C THR A 285 -7.65 -1.16 22.62
N LEU A 286 -7.49 -0.69 21.39
CA LEU A 286 -6.28 -0.86 20.59
C LEU A 286 -5.74 0.53 20.26
N TYR A 287 -4.52 0.83 20.67
CA TYR A 287 -3.88 2.11 20.39
C TYR A 287 -2.82 1.97 19.31
N GLY A 288 -2.72 2.93 18.39
CA GLY A 288 -1.66 2.92 17.39
C GLY A 288 -1.78 4.01 16.32
N TYR A 289 -0.72 4.20 15.55
CA TYR A 289 -0.69 5.15 14.45
C TYR A 289 -1.50 4.66 13.23
N LEU A 290 -2.37 5.53 12.72
CA LEU A 290 -3.08 5.30 11.46
C LEU A 290 -2.14 5.42 10.25
N ARG A 291 -2.24 4.45 9.34
CA ARG A 291 -1.42 4.35 8.13
C ARG A 291 -2.27 4.07 6.90
N GLY A 292 -1.74 4.45 5.75
CA GLY A 292 -2.26 4.08 4.44
C GLY A 292 -3.25 5.07 3.86
N CYS A 293 -4.50 4.99 4.31
CA CYS A 293 -5.59 5.90 3.93
C CYS A 293 -6.29 6.42 5.21
N ASN A 294 -7.13 7.44 5.08
CA ASN A 294 -7.89 7.98 6.20
C ASN A 294 -8.96 6.98 6.68
N LEU A 295 -9.25 6.99 7.98
CA LEU A 295 -10.21 6.08 8.62
C LEU A 295 -11.50 6.84 8.97
N LYS A 296 -12.65 6.36 8.50
CA LYS A 296 -13.96 6.96 8.79
C LYS A 296 -14.65 6.28 9.98
N LYS A 297 -15.47 7.05 10.71
CA LYS A 297 -16.41 6.53 11.72
C LYS A 297 -17.32 5.48 11.03
N GLY A 298 -17.61 4.37 11.71
CA GLY A 298 -18.43 3.26 11.18
C GLY A 298 -17.74 2.27 10.23
N ASN A 299 -16.46 2.47 9.85
CA ASN A 299 -15.73 1.48 9.04
C ASN A 299 -15.55 0.15 9.80
N LYS A 300 -15.77 -0.98 9.12
CA LYS A 300 -15.43 -2.31 9.64
C LYS A 300 -13.95 -2.63 9.50
N VAL A 301 -13.47 -3.46 10.42
CA VAL A 301 -12.04 -3.69 10.66
C VAL A 301 -11.78 -5.18 10.87
N HIS A 302 -10.78 -5.71 10.17
CA HIS A 302 -10.26 -7.05 10.38
C HIS A 302 -9.07 -7.01 11.35
N ILE A 303 -9.21 -7.68 12.49
CA ILE A 303 -8.09 -7.94 13.41
C ILE A 303 -7.43 -9.25 12.98
N ALA A 304 -6.18 -9.17 12.53
CA ALA A 304 -5.49 -10.28 11.90
C ALA A 304 -5.32 -11.48 12.86
N GLY A 305 -6.01 -12.59 12.56
CA GLY A 305 -5.97 -13.81 13.39
C GLY A 305 -7.08 -13.91 14.43
N VAL A 306 -8.02 -12.95 14.46
CA VAL A 306 -9.18 -12.93 15.35
C VAL A 306 -10.47 -12.98 14.52
N GLY A 307 -10.79 -11.92 13.77
CA GLY A 307 -12.06 -11.80 13.05
C GLY A 307 -12.31 -10.42 12.44
N ASP A 308 -13.49 -10.26 11.84
CA ASP A 308 -14.02 -8.98 11.36
C ASP A 308 -14.90 -8.37 12.47
N TYR A 309 -14.68 -7.10 12.81
CA TYR A 309 -15.38 -6.35 13.85
C TYR A 309 -15.85 -4.98 13.35
N SER A 310 -16.85 -4.41 14.01
CA SER A 310 -17.25 -3.01 13.83
C SER A 310 -16.62 -2.17 14.94
N LEU A 311 -16.11 -0.98 14.61
CA LEU A 311 -15.56 -0.05 15.59
C LEU A 311 -16.71 0.60 16.38
N ALA A 312 -16.63 0.55 17.71
CA ALA A 312 -17.60 1.19 18.60
C ALA A 312 -17.28 2.68 18.81
N GLY A 313 -15.98 3.00 18.93
CA GLY A 313 -15.47 4.35 19.10
C GLY A 313 -14.09 4.52 18.48
N ILE A 314 -13.80 5.73 18.02
CA ILE A 314 -12.48 6.14 17.53
C ILE A 314 -12.16 7.50 18.15
N THR A 315 -11.07 7.59 18.89
CA THR A 315 -10.60 8.83 19.52
C THR A 315 -9.20 9.14 19.02
N ALA A 316 -8.98 10.38 18.54
CA ALA A 316 -7.64 10.87 18.27
C ALA A 316 -6.96 11.24 19.59
N LEU A 317 -5.69 10.89 19.73
CA LEU A 317 -4.84 11.20 20.89
C LEU A 317 -3.61 12.00 20.43
N PRO A 318 -3.02 12.82 21.32
CA PRO A 318 -1.74 13.44 21.05
C PRO A 318 -0.66 12.39 20.76
N ASP A 319 0.28 12.71 19.88
CA ASP A 319 1.34 11.79 19.48
C ASP A 319 2.33 11.55 20.64
N PRO A 320 2.59 10.29 21.07
CA PRO A 320 3.59 9.99 22.08
C PRO A 320 5.06 10.19 21.62
N CYS A 321 5.31 10.44 20.34
CA CYS A 321 6.64 10.73 19.76
C CYS A 321 6.56 11.83 18.68
N PRO A 322 6.25 13.08 19.08
CA PRO A 322 6.08 14.19 18.14
C PRO A 322 7.37 14.52 17.39
N LEU A 323 7.23 15.04 16.18
CA LEU A 323 8.36 15.47 15.35
C LEU A 323 8.85 16.87 15.79
N PRO A 324 10.16 17.10 15.96
CA PRO A 324 10.67 18.39 16.39
C PRO A 324 10.63 19.42 15.24
N SER A 325 9.54 20.19 15.21
CA SER A 325 9.25 21.20 14.18
C SER A 325 10.21 22.41 14.20
N ALA A 326 10.68 22.82 15.38
CA ALA A 326 11.13 24.20 15.64
C ALA A 326 12.66 24.48 15.59
N ALA A 327 13.46 23.89 14.69
CA ALA A 327 14.91 24.19 14.66
C ALA A 327 15.57 24.13 13.27
N LYS A 328 16.08 25.27 12.78
CA LYS A 328 16.84 25.43 11.51
C LYS A 328 18.24 24.75 11.48
N ARG A 329 18.77 24.24 12.61
CA ARG A 329 20.13 23.63 12.67
C ARG A 329 20.19 22.20 12.08
N LYS A 330 21.32 21.81 11.47
CA LYS A 330 21.52 20.52 10.75
C LYS A 330 21.50 19.23 11.64
N GLY A 331 21.45 19.33 12.98
CA GLY A 331 21.49 18.18 13.93
C GLY A 331 20.22 17.94 14.77
N LEU A 332 20.11 16.76 15.39
CA LEU A 332 19.04 16.36 16.34
C LEU A 332 19.58 16.35 17.78
N ARG A 333 18.94 17.11 18.69
CA ARG A 333 19.34 17.22 20.11
C ARG A 333 19.05 15.92 20.87
N ASP A 334 19.69 15.72 22.02
CA ASP A 334 19.44 14.52 22.83
C ASP A 334 18.04 14.50 23.45
N LYS A 335 17.50 15.66 23.88
CA LYS A 335 16.09 15.79 24.33
C LYS A 335 15.06 15.41 23.24
N GLU A 336 15.43 15.51 21.96
CA GLU A 336 14.56 15.20 20.81
C GLU A 336 14.61 13.72 20.41
N LYS A 337 15.46 12.89 21.05
CA LYS A 337 15.61 11.45 20.75
C LYS A 337 14.63 10.61 21.55
N LEU A 338 13.36 11.00 21.46
CA LEU A 338 12.23 10.31 22.08
C LEU A 338 12.08 8.90 21.52
N PHE A 339 11.64 7.98 22.38
CA PHE A 339 11.18 6.65 21.99
C PHE A 339 9.97 6.23 22.80
N TYR A 340 9.10 5.45 22.16
CA TYR A 340 7.86 4.95 22.72
C TYR A 340 7.77 3.45 22.49
N ALA A 341 7.63 2.69 23.57
CA ALA A 341 7.71 1.24 23.57
C ALA A 341 6.85 0.62 24.68
N PRO A 342 5.52 0.84 24.68
CA PRO A 342 4.64 0.57 25.83
C PRO A 342 4.56 -0.91 26.24
N MET A 343 4.81 -1.85 25.31
CA MET A 343 4.86 -3.29 25.61
C MET A 343 6.26 -3.79 26.04
N SER A 344 7.31 -2.98 25.87
CA SER A 344 8.70 -3.30 26.24
C SER A 344 9.09 -2.66 27.57
N GLY A 345 10.13 -3.20 28.21
CA GLY A 345 10.70 -2.55 29.40
C GLY A 345 11.37 -1.22 29.04
N ILE A 346 10.91 -0.11 29.62
CA ILE A 346 11.49 1.22 29.48
C ILE A 346 12.41 1.46 30.67
N GLY A 347 13.73 1.30 30.43
CA GLY A 347 14.70 1.24 31.51
C GLY A 347 14.46 -0.02 32.34
N ASP A 348 14.22 0.17 33.64
CA ASP A 348 13.99 -0.93 34.60
C ASP A 348 12.49 -1.21 34.85
N LEU A 349 11.58 -0.43 34.26
CA LEU A 349 10.13 -0.61 34.35
C LEU A 349 9.60 -1.47 33.19
N LEU A 350 8.90 -2.56 33.49
CA LEU A 350 8.19 -3.43 32.55
C LEU A 350 6.70 -3.43 32.87
N TYR A 351 5.90 -2.87 31.97
CA TYR A 351 4.44 -2.94 32.02
C TYR A 351 3.95 -4.31 31.51
N ASP A 352 3.19 -5.00 32.34
CA ASP A 352 2.31 -6.11 31.98
C ASP A 352 0.84 -5.67 32.19
N LYS A 353 -0.14 -6.48 31.79
CA LYS A 353 -1.57 -6.10 31.68
C LYS A 353 -2.09 -5.31 32.89
N ASP A 354 -1.91 -5.89 34.08
CA ASP A 354 -2.45 -5.37 35.34
C ASP A 354 -1.35 -5.06 36.37
N ALA A 355 -0.07 -5.20 35.99
CA ALA A 355 1.07 -5.15 36.91
C ALA A 355 2.29 -4.45 36.30
N VAL A 356 3.00 -3.67 37.11
CA VAL A 356 4.27 -3.02 36.74
C VAL A 356 5.40 -3.70 37.47
N TYR A 357 6.28 -4.38 36.73
CA TYR A 357 7.50 -4.99 37.28
C TYR A 357 8.64 -3.98 37.23
N ILE A 358 9.34 -3.77 38.35
CA ILE A 358 10.49 -2.87 38.44
C ILE A 358 11.74 -3.68 38.79
N ASN A 359 12.72 -3.71 37.89
CA ASN A 359 13.96 -4.45 38.06
C ASN A 359 15.05 -3.59 38.71
N ILE A 360 14.98 -3.42 40.03
CA ILE A 360 16.00 -2.69 40.80
C ILE A 360 17.21 -3.61 41.01
N ASN A 361 18.43 -3.12 40.74
CA ASN A 361 19.66 -3.91 40.94
C ASN A 361 19.87 -4.29 42.41
N ASP A 362 20.19 -5.55 42.71
CA ASP A 362 20.33 -6.11 44.08
C ASP A 362 21.14 -5.25 45.07
N HIS A 363 22.16 -4.53 44.60
CA HIS A 363 22.96 -3.60 45.42
C HIS A 363 22.17 -2.42 46.01
N LEU A 364 20.98 -2.14 45.48
CA LEU A 364 20.04 -1.09 45.92
C LEU A 364 18.82 -1.66 46.67
N VAL A 365 18.64 -3.00 46.70
CA VAL A 365 17.46 -3.68 47.25
C VAL A 365 17.78 -4.36 48.59
N GLN A 366 18.56 -3.70 49.44
CA GLN A 366 18.88 -4.23 50.78
C GLN A 366 17.63 -4.25 51.69
N PHE A 367 16.66 -3.36 51.42
CA PHE A 367 15.50 -3.07 52.27
C PHE A 367 14.39 -4.14 52.31
N SER A 368 14.28 -5.07 51.35
CA SER A 368 13.10 -5.96 51.23
C SER A 368 13.35 -7.42 51.58
N ASN A 369 14.59 -7.83 51.85
CA ASN A 369 14.86 -9.18 52.31
C ASN A 369 14.39 -9.31 53.77
N VAL A 370 13.39 -10.17 53.96
CA VAL A 370 13.06 -10.75 55.27
C VAL A 370 14.17 -11.76 55.58
N ASP A 371 14.74 -11.69 56.78
CA ASP A 371 15.83 -12.57 57.19
C ASP A 371 15.40 -14.05 57.13
N ASN A 372 15.84 -14.77 56.09
CA ASN A 372 15.80 -16.23 56.09
C ASN A 372 16.81 -16.71 57.13
N GLU A 373 16.35 -17.32 58.22
CA GLU A 373 17.15 -17.73 59.40
C GLU A 373 18.29 -18.76 59.14
N ASN A 374 18.64 -19.05 57.88
CA ASN A 374 19.58 -20.11 57.49
C ASN A 374 20.77 -19.68 56.61
N SER A 375 21.06 -18.37 56.44
CA SER A 375 22.32 -17.92 55.81
C SER A 375 23.29 -17.28 56.81
N ALA A 376 23.89 -18.11 57.67
CA ALA A 376 24.96 -17.67 58.56
C ALA A 376 26.26 -17.38 57.78
N MET A 377 26.85 -16.19 58.05
CA MET A 377 28.19 -15.74 57.65
C MET A 377 28.46 -15.60 56.15
N THR A 378 28.39 -14.36 55.62
CA THR A 378 29.60 -13.55 55.29
C THR A 378 29.22 -12.16 54.74
N SER A 379 29.13 -11.16 55.60
CA SER A 379 29.25 -9.75 55.20
C SER A 379 29.90 -8.92 56.32
N LYS A 380 31.09 -8.38 56.06
CA LYS A 380 31.63 -7.27 56.84
C LYS A 380 31.11 -5.99 56.20
N GLY A 381 30.31 -5.19 56.90
CA GLY A 381 29.92 -3.87 56.39
C GLY A 381 28.70 -3.23 57.05
N LYS A 382 29.00 -2.32 57.99
CA LYS A 382 28.14 -1.26 58.57
C LYS A 382 26.91 -1.69 59.38
N ASP A 383 26.60 -0.84 60.35
CA ASP A 383 25.44 -0.95 61.23
C ASP A 383 24.12 -0.85 60.44
N ARG A 384 23.07 -1.47 60.98
CA ARG A 384 21.73 -1.46 60.37
C ARG A 384 21.23 -0.02 60.27
N ASP A 385 21.08 0.49 59.04
CA ASP A 385 20.59 1.85 58.81
C ASP A 385 19.21 2.04 59.45
N VAL A 386 19.08 3.06 60.31
CA VAL A 386 17.84 3.33 61.06
C VAL A 386 16.66 3.54 60.12
N GLY A 387 16.90 4.10 58.92
CA GLY A 387 15.91 4.26 57.87
C GLY A 387 15.36 2.93 57.32
N GLU A 388 16.18 1.88 57.19
CA GLU A 388 15.70 0.55 56.76
C GLU A 388 14.76 -0.05 57.80
N VAL A 389 15.17 0.00 59.07
CA VAL A 389 14.36 -0.52 60.19
C VAL A 389 13.04 0.25 60.29
N LEU A 390 13.08 1.58 60.12
CA LEU A 390 11.89 2.43 60.11
C LEU A 390 10.94 2.06 58.95
N VAL A 391 11.43 1.93 57.72
CA VAL A 391 10.59 1.53 56.57
C VAL A 391 9.99 0.14 56.77
N LYS A 392 10.77 -0.85 57.22
CA LYS A 392 10.27 -2.19 57.56
C LYS A 392 9.21 -2.14 58.67
N SER A 393 9.35 -1.25 59.65
CA SER A 393 8.34 -1.08 60.70
C SER A 393 7.04 -0.47 60.18
N LEU A 394 7.13 0.55 59.32
CA LEU A 394 5.99 1.28 58.74
C LEU A 394 5.17 0.39 57.79
N GLN A 395 5.83 -0.41 56.95
CA GLN A 395 5.15 -1.34 56.03
C GLN A 395 4.28 -2.38 56.75
N ASN A 396 4.61 -2.74 58.00
CA ASN A 396 3.92 -3.76 58.77
C ASN A 396 2.89 -3.19 59.76
N THR A 397 2.63 -1.88 59.79
CA THR A 397 1.64 -1.30 60.69
C THR A 397 0.21 -1.54 60.19
N LYS A 398 -0.56 -2.34 60.93
CA LYS A 398 -2.00 -2.58 60.65
C LYS A 398 -2.92 -1.44 61.09
N TYR A 399 -2.50 -0.66 62.07
CA TYR A 399 -3.23 0.48 62.62
C TYR A 399 -2.75 1.78 62.00
N SER A 400 -3.67 2.71 61.75
CA SER A 400 -3.31 4.05 61.26
C SER A 400 -2.50 4.82 62.32
N ILE A 401 -1.77 5.86 61.90
CA ILE A 401 -1.01 6.70 62.84
C ILE A 401 -1.97 7.38 63.85
N ASN A 402 -3.14 7.81 63.39
CA ASN A 402 -4.17 8.43 64.24
C ASN A 402 -4.73 7.43 65.27
N GLU A 403 -5.08 6.22 64.84
CA GLU A 403 -5.57 5.15 65.72
C GLU A 403 -4.51 4.73 66.75
N LYS A 404 -3.21 4.79 66.42
CA LYS A 404 -2.13 4.60 67.40
C LYS A 404 -2.03 5.76 68.39
N LEU A 405 -2.24 7.00 67.94
CA LEU A 405 -2.23 8.18 68.80
C LEU A 405 -3.42 8.20 69.77
N GLU A 406 -4.60 7.78 69.31
CA GLU A 406 -5.80 7.60 70.14
C GLU A 406 -5.62 6.48 71.18
N ASN A 407 -4.94 5.38 70.81
CA ASN A 407 -4.56 4.32 71.75
C ASN A 407 -3.40 4.71 72.70
N SER A 408 -2.63 5.76 72.41
CA SER A 408 -1.52 6.22 73.26
C SER A 408 -1.94 7.36 74.20
N PHE A 409 -2.67 7.03 75.26
CA PHE A 409 -3.05 8.01 76.28
C PHE A 409 -1.85 8.39 77.17
N ILE A 410 -1.60 9.69 77.35
CA ILE A 410 -0.50 10.18 78.22
C ILE A 410 -0.95 10.14 79.69
N SER A 411 -0.40 9.19 80.45
CA SER A 411 -0.63 9.04 81.89
C SER A 411 0.15 10.07 82.71
N LEU A 412 -0.47 11.19 83.09
CA LEU A 412 0.15 12.23 83.93
C LEU A 412 0.23 11.88 85.43
N PHE A 413 -0.59 10.95 85.95
CA PHE A 413 -0.53 10.50 87.35
C PHE A 413 -0.80 9.00 87.45
N GLY A 414 0.11 8.24 88.06
CA GLY A 414 0.11 6.78 87.99
C GLY A 414 -0.85 6.08 88.97
N GLN A 415 -1.93 5.47 88.46
CA GLN A 415 -2.55 4.29 89.07
C GLN A 415 -3.31 3.39 88.06
N LYS A 416 -3.59 2.15 88.49
CA LYS A 416 -3.86 0.92 87.72
C LYS A 416 -5.01 0.92 86.67
N PRO A 417 -4.97 -0.03 85.69
CA PRO A 417 -5.82 -0.01 84.49
C PRO A 417 -7.24 -0.59 84.68
N LYS A 418 -8.15 -0.27 83.76
CA LYS A 418 -9.42 -0.98 83.55
C LYS A 418 -9.63 -1.39 82.10
N VAL A 419 -9.68 -2.71 81.94
CA VAL A 419 -10.28 -3.58 80.92
C VAL A 419 -11.11 -2.94 79.79
N SER A 420 -10.82 -3.41 78.58
CA SER A 420 -11.54 -3.24 77.31
C SER A 420 -13.05 -3.52 77.37
N SER A 421 -13.85 -2.62 76.80
CA SER A 421 -15.30 -2.75 76.66
C SER A 421 -15.71 -3.45 75.36
N GLU A 422 -15.49 -4.76 75.26
CA GLU A 422 -15.98 -5.55 74.10
C GLU A 422 -16.39 -6.98 74.48
N ALA A 423 -17.30 -7.06 75.45
CA ALA A 423 -18.08 -8.27 75.73
C ALA A 423 -19.45 -7.86 76.27
N LEU A 424 -20.41 -7.60 75.37
CA LEU A 424 -21.86 -7.72 75.58
C LEU A 424 -22.62 -7.36 74.30
N VAL A 425 -22.93 -8.37 73.49
CA VAL A 425 -24.15 -8.39 72.68
C VAL A 425 -24.91 -9.65 73.07
N ASP A 426 -25.85 -9.50 74.00
CA ASP A 426 -27.19 -10.12 73.90
C ASP A 426 -28.11 -9.69 75.06
N ALA A 427 -29.41 -9.69 74.77
CA ALA A 427 -30.57 -9.49 75.66
C ALA A 427 -30.96 -8.06 76.12
N HIS A 428 -32.03 -7.55 75.48
CA HIS A 428 -33.18 -6.80 76.01
C HIS A 428 -33.02 -5.75 77.14
N GLY A 429 -33.56 -4.54 76.88
CA GLY A 429 -34.60 -3.98 77.77
C GLY A 429 -34.44 -2.55 78.30
N THR A 430 -35.25 -1.63 77.75
CA THR A 430 -35.93 -0.51 78.44
C THR A 430 -35.17 0.45 79.36
N ASN A 431 -34.95 1.66 78.82
CA ASN A 431 -35.03 3.00 79.44
C ASN A 431 -35.21 3.14 80.96
N LYS A 432 -34.31 3.93 81.55
CA LYS A 432 -34.60 5.19 82.28
C LYS A 432 -33.50 6.21 81.90
N ASP A 433 -33.85 7.37 81.35
CA ASP A 433 -34.06 8.65 82.05
C ASP A 433 -32.74 9.18 82.69
N VAL A 434 -32.28 10.43 82.50
CA VAL A 434 -33.01 11.62 82.02
C VAL A 434 -32.06 12.76 81.56
N GLU A 435 -32.58 13.67 80.72
CA GLU A 435 -32.17 15.06 80.38
C GLU A 435 -30.74 15.38 79.84
N GLN A 436 -30.54 16.10 78.71
CA GLN A 436 -31.03 17.43 78.22
C GLN A 436 -30.28 18.63 78.85
N ASN A 437 -30.03 19.79 78.20
CA ASN A 437 -30.47 20.44 76.93
C ASN A 437 -29.27 21.23 76.30
N ASP A 438 -29.16 21.49 74.98
CA ASP A 438 -29.86 22.51 74.14
C ASP A 438 -29.62 23.98 74.62
N LYS A 439 -29.37 25.04 73.82
CA LYS A 439 -29.18 25.27 72.35
C LYS A 439 -28.85 26.80 72.10
N ILE A 440 -28.97 27.32 70.86
CA ILE A 440 -29.14 28.77 70.42
C ILE A 440 -27.85 29.64 70.27
N VAL A 441 -27.62 30.59 69.31
CA VAL A 441 -28.14 31.03 67.95
C VAL A 441 -27.03 31.87 67.24
N ALA A 442 -27.23 32.35 66.00
CA ALA A 442 -26.24 32.92 65.05
C ALA A 442 -26.10 34.48 64.95
N LEU A 443 -25.19 34.92 64.04
CA LEU A 443 -25.08 36.19 63.24
C LEU A 443 -24.04 37.29 63.57
N ASP A 444 -23.57 37.91 62.46
CA ASP A 444 -23.01 39.26 62.18
C ASP A 444 -21.55 39.74 62.47
N LYS A 445 -20.88 40.12 61.34
CA LYS A 445 -20.16 41.36 60.94
C LYS A 445 -19.11 42.15 61.80
N ASP A 446 -17.98 42.41 61.12
CA ASP A 446 -17.29 43.69 60.83
C ASP A 446 -16.60 44.62 61.89
N GLN A 447 -15.34 44.98 61.56
CA GLN A 447 -14.64 46.29 61.67
C GLN A 447 -13.83 46.78 62.93
N HIS A 448 -12.56 47.12 62.63
CA HIS A 448 -11.66 48.24 63.05
C HIS A 448 -11.53 48.80 64.50
N GLY A 449 -10.27 48.96 64.94
CA GLY A 449 -9.71 50.31 65.26
C GLY A 449 -8.98 50.57 66.61
N ALA A 450 -7.70 51.03 66.56
CA ALA A 450 -6.83 51.73 67.56
C ALA A 450 -5.36 51.20 67.43
N VAL A 451 -4.26 51.91 67.09
CA VAL A 451 -3.69 53.28 67.23
C VAL A 451 -3.01 53.56 68.59
N ILE A 452 -1.82 54.21 68.55
CA ILE A 452 -0.97 54.78 69.63
C ILE A 452 -0.04 53.76 70.36
N VAL A 453 1.29 53.90 70.57
CA VAL A 453 2.49 54.69 70.12
C VAL A 453 3.62 54.30 71.12
N GLY A 454 4.92 54.35 70.78
CA GLY A 454 5.95 54.57 71.82
C GLY A 454 7.39 54.05 71.67
N GLU A 455 8.27 54.92 71.14
CA GLU A 455 9.67 55.15 71.56
C GLU A 455 10.85 54.24 71.12
N ASN A 456 12.06 54.81 71.24
CA ASN A 456 13.27 54.58 70.45
C ASN A 456 14.53 54.22 71.30
N ASN A 457 15.62 53.96 70.58
CA ASN A 457 17.05 54.26 70.89
C ASN A 457 17.97 53.19 71.51
N ASN A 458 18.90 52.72 70.67
CA ASN A 458 20.37 52.81 70.79
C ASN A 458 21.09 52.50 72.13
N THR A 459 22.00 51.51 72.07
CA THR A 459 23.49 51.63 72.10
C THR A 459 24.06 50.22 71.81
N MET A 460 24.89 50.00 70.79
CA MET A 460 26.37 50.18 70.70
C MET A 460 27.21 49.10 71.41
N ASP A 461 28.44 48.95 70.90
CA ASP A 461 29.54 48.05 71.29
C ASP A 461 29.38 46.58 70.85
N LEU A 462 30.28 45.98 70.04
CA LEU A 462 31.75 45.83 70.01
C LEU A 462 32.22 44.51 70.65
N ASP A 463 33.42 44.09 70.22
CA ASP A 463 34.09 42.81 70.51
C ASP A 463 33.42 41.54 69.94
N GLY A 464 34.17 40.49 69.61
CA GLY A 464 35.63 40.36 69.67
C GLY A 464 36.08 38.91 69.83
N SER A 465 37.29 38.65 69.35
CA SER A 465 38.30 37.80 69.99
C SER A 465 37.88 36.60 70.89
N GLU A 466 38.32 35.42 70.42
CA GLU A 466 39.25 34.54 71.15
C GLU A 466 38.77 33.45 72.14
N SER A 467 39.62 32.42 72.18
CA SER A 467 39.98 31.55 73.31
C SER A 467 38.96 30.49 73.77
N SER A 468 39.38 29.32 74.27
CA SER A 468 40.61 28.50 74.15
C SER A 468 40.25 27.10 74.74
N GLU A 469 41.08 26.04 74.86
CA GLU A 469 42.53 25.81 74.77
C GLU A 469 42.80 24.27 74.76
N GLN A 470 44.10 23.88 74.76
CA GLN A 470 44.65 22.54 75.14
C GLN A 470 44.37 21.37 74.17
N ASP A 471 45.31 20.54 73.70
CA ASP A 471 46.78 20.35 73.83
C ASP A 471 47.27 19.51 72.59
N GLU A 472 48.53 19.29 72.18
CA GLU A 472 49.90 19.59 72.68
C GLU A 472 50.91 19.56 71.47
N ASP A 473 52.13 20.08 71.64
CA ASP A 473 53.44 19.73 71.03
C ASP A 473 53.76 19.68 69.50
N ASP A 474 54.30 20.81 69.01
CA ASP A 474 55.72 21.09 68.67
C ASP A 474 56.55 20.53 67.45
N ALA A 475 57.43 21.44 66.98
CA ALA A 475 58.76 21.25 66.36
C ALA A 475 58.98 20.80 64.88
N MET A 476 59.12 21.81 64.00
CA MET A 476 60.32 22.13 63.15
C MET A 476 61.05 21.02 62.36
N ALA A 477 61.11 21.18 61.01
CA ALA A 477 62.38 21.13 60.26
C ALA A 477 62.28 21.77 58.85
N ASP A 478 63.34 22.47 58.50
CA ASP A 478 63.58 23.32 57.33
C ASP A 478 63.92 22.54 56.03
N ARG A 479 63.74 23.23 54.89
CA ARG A 479 64.70 23.36 53.75
C ARG A 479 64.66 22.58 52.41
N GLU A 480 64.95 23.40 51.39
CA GLU A 480 65.53 23.22 50.03
C GLU A 480 64.61 22.56 48.96
N ALA A 481 64.22 23.16 47.83
CA ALA A 481 64.72 24.23 46.92
C ALA A 481 65.35 23.72 45.61
N SER A 482 64.65 24.01 44.51
CA SER A 482 65.15 24.37 43.16
C SER A 482 63.90 24.82 42.37
N GLY A 483 63.77 26.04 41.84
CA GLY A 483 64.71 26.74 40.94
C GLY A 483 64.64 26.09 39.54
N SER A 484 64.59 26.77 38.39
CA SER A 484 64.82 28.20 38.09
C SER A 484 64.43 28.54 36.63
N ASP A 485 64.03 29.75 36.20
CA ASP A 485 63.55 31.00 36.82
C ASP A 485 62.94 31.90 35.69
N ASP A 486 61.90 32.72 35.98
CA ASP A 486 61.66 34.12 35.51
C ASP A 486 61.60 34.48 33.98
N GLU A 487 61.14 35.66 33.50
CA GLU A 487 61.01 37.01 34.09
C GLU A 487 59.70 37.78 33.79
N ASP A 488 59.26 38.49 34.83
CA ASP A 488 58.85 39.92 34.90
C ASP A 488 57.59 40.54 34.25
N ALA A 489 56.87 41.23 35.15
CA ALA A 489 55.95 42.36 34.95
C ALA A 489 56.77 43.70 35.08
N PRO A 490 56.27 44.92 35.41
CA PRO A 490 54.89 45.34 35.72
C PRO A 490 54.43 46.74 35.21
N ASN A 491 53.17 47.06 35.54
CA ASN A 491 52.61 48.41 35.82
C ASN A 491 52.27 49.35 34.62
N ARG A 492 51.23 50.20 34.70
CA ARG A 492 50.58 50.80 35.89
C ARG A 492 49.14 51.32 35.61
N ASN A 493 48.22 51.13 36.58
CA ASN A 493 47.07 51.99 36.99
C ASN A 493 45.95 52.43 36.00
N ALA A 494 44.68 52.66 36.38
CA ALA A 494 43.90 52.36 37.62
C ALA A 494 42.39 52.75 37.48
N MET A 495 41.49 52.10 38.26
CA MET A 495 40.11 52.55 38.66
C MET A 495 39.05 52.71 37.52
N LYS A 496 37.71 52.60 37.71
CA LYS A 496 36.81 52.43 38.88
C LYS A 496 35.46 51.77 38.43
N GLY A 497 34.53 51.53 39.36
CA GLY A 497 33.18 50.90 39.17
C GLY A 497 32.21 51.56 38.17
N ASP A 498 30.95 51.13 38.04
CA ASP A 498 30.11 50.44 39.05
C ASP A 498 29.06 49.48 38.45
N HIS A 499 28.47 48.64 39.31
CA HIS A 499 27.23 47.90 38.99
C HIS A 499 26.00 48.80 39.22
N LEU A 500 24.95 48.63 38.42
CA LEU A 500 23.60 49.07 38.81
C LEU A 500 22.55 48.10 38.28
N GLN A 501 21.50 47.98 39.07
CA GLN A 501 20.52 46.89 39.08
C GLN A 501 19.13 47.51 38.91
N GLU A 502 18.25 46.85 38.17
CA GLU A 502 16.92 47.39 37.87
C GLU A 502 16.07 47.56 39.14
N HIS A 503 15.37 48.70 39.23
CA HIS A 503 14.43 49.01 40.30
C HIS A 503 13.19 49.64 39.63
N ILE A 504 12.03 49.02 39.82
CA ILE A 504 10.74 49.50 39.28
C ILE A 504 9.97 50.15 40.43
N GLU A 505 9.44 51.34 40.21
CA GLU A 505 8.46 51.97 41.10
C GLU A 505 7.21 52.36 40.30
N PHE A 506 6.05 51.93 40.81
CA PHE A 506 4.74 52.15 40.21
C PHE A 506 4.15 53.50 40.63
N HIS A 507 3.55 54.23 39.69
CA HIS A 507 2.59 55.30 39.99
C HIS A 507 1.43 55.32 38.97
N ASP A 508 0.21 55.13 39.48
CA ASP A 508 -1.09 55.40 38.84
C ASP A 508 -1.26 55.06 37.35
N GLY A 509 -1.16 53.77 37.03
CA GLY A 509 -2.22 53.12 36.27
C GLY A 509 -2.43 53.51 34.80
N ARG A 510 -1.37 53.95 34.10
CA ARG A 510 -1.11 53.74 32.66
C ARG A 510 0.07 54.58 32.23
N ARG A 511 0.98 54.00 31.45
CA ARG A 511 1.67 54.73 30.40
C ARG A 511 1.09 54.28 29.05
N ARG A 512 1.71 54.85 28.02
CA ARG A 512 1.59 54.67 26.57
C ARG A 512 2.52 55.76 26.05
N ARG A 513 3.41 55.49 25.11
CA ARG A 513 3.91 56.59 24.27
C ARG A 513 4.11 56.18 22.82
N LYS A 514 5.30 56.51 22.29
CA LYS A 514 5.62 56.83 20.91
C LYS A 514 7.17 56.79 20.71
N ALA A 515 7.70 55.91 19.83
CA ALA A 515 9.15 55.72 19.53
C ALA A 515 9.59 55.80 18.02
N VAL A 516 10.21 56.93 17.67
CA VAL A 516 10.87 57.41 16.42
C VAL A 516 12.02 56.55 15.84
N PHE A 517 12.40 56.73 14.56
CA PHE A 517 13.58 56.15 13.90
C PHE A 517 14.06 56.93 12.63
N GLY A 518 15.35 56.87 12.29
CA GLY A 518 15.89 57.44 11.03
C GLY A 518 17.23 56.85 10.57
N ASN A 519 17.54 57.03 9.28
CA ASN A 519 18.70 56.48 8.54
C ASN A 519 20.04 57.24 8.76
N ASP A 520 21.20 56.59 8.49
CA ASP A 520 22.04 56.88 7.29
C ASP A 520 23.44 56.17 7.23
N VAL A 521 23.68 55.45 6.12
CA VAL A 521 24.82 55.53 5.13
C VAL A 521 26.30 55.72 5.58
N ASP A 522 27.26 54.87 5.12
CA ASP A 522 28.21 55.14 3.98
C ASP A 522 29.24 53.99 3.61
N GLN A 523 30.03 54.17 2.53
CA GLN A 523 30.71 53.15 1.68
C GLN A 523 32.28 53.06 1.69
N SER A 524 32.84 52.19 0.80
CA SER A 524 34.19 52.20 0.11
C SER A 524 35.31 51.25 0.67
N ASP A 525 36.26 50.63 -0.09
CA ASP A 525 36.48 50.46 -1.56
C ASP A 525 37.60 49.44 -1.98
N LEU A 526 37.62 49.03 -3.29
CA LEU A 526 38.77 48.69 -4.22
C LEU A 526 39.64 47.36 -4.24
N MET A 527 39.53 46.65 -5.40
CA MET A 527 40.55 46.11 -6.38
C MET A 527 41.38 44.77 -6.32
N ASP A 528 41.13 43.91 -7.35
CA ASP A 528 41.97 43.11 -8.29
C ASP A 528 43.27 42.33 -7.93
N SER A 529 43.29 41.00 -8.22
CA SER A 529 44.15 40.35 -9.28
C SER A 529 43.88 38.83 -9.48
N GLU A 530 44.40 38.24 -10.57
CA GLU A 530 44.03 36.93 -11.20
C GLU A 530 44.73 35.65 -10.65
N GLY A 531 44.09 34.47 -10.76
CA GLY A 531 44.69 33.13 -10.51
C GLY A 531 43.73 31.91 -10.61
N ASP A 532 44.17 30.82 -11.24
CA ASP A 532 43.38 29.69 -11.80
C ASP A 532 42.98 28.50 -10.84
N GLU A 533 42.04 27.66 -11.33
CA GLU A 533 41.67 26.26 -10.96
C GLU A 533 40.66 25.89 -9.79
N ASP A 534 39.40 25.63 -10.20
CA ASP A 534 38.52 24.47 -9.90
C ASP A 534 38.07 24.03 -8.47
N SER A 535 36.92 24.57 -8.06
CA SER A 535 35.70 23.82 -7.61
C SER A 535 35.57 23.20 -6.20
N ALA A 536 34.76 23.85 -5.34
CA ALA A 536 33.88 23.21 -4.35
C ALA A 536 32.74 24.18 -3.93
N ALA A 537 31.69 23.67 -3.29
CA ALA A 537 30.54 24.46 -2.85
C ALA A 537 30.34 24.37 -1.33
N SER A 538 29.85 25.44 -0.70
CA SER A 538 28.89 25.38 0.43
C SER A 538 28.40 26.76 0.89
N ASP A 539 27.09 26.85 1.10
CA ASP A 539 26.38 27.40 2.27
C ASP A 539 26.98 28.51 3.18
N ASP A 540 26.03 29.32 3.68
CA ASP A 540 26.01 29.99 4.99
C ASP A 540 26.95 31.22 5.13
N VAL A 541 26.43 32.46 5.09
CA VAL A 541 25.93 33.34 6.20
C VAL A 541 26.90 34.53 6.39
N GLU A 542 26.59 35.68 6.99
CA GLU A 542 25.46 36.15 7.84
C GLU A 542 25.21 37.66 7.50
N SER A 543 24.06 38.26 7.81
CA SER A 543 23.87 39.21 8.95
C SER A 543 24.94 40.31 9.04
N SER A 544 24.62 41.60 9.15
CA SER A 544 23.34 42.36 9.19
C SER A 544 23.70 43.82 8.81
N ASP A 545 22.87 44.86 8.78
CA ASP A 545 21.81 45.40 9.66
C ASP A 545 20.99 46.43 8.84
N SER A 546 19.68 46.67 9.08
CA SER A 546 19.10 47.73 9.96
C SER A 546 19.43 49.17 9.48
N GLU A 547 18.57 50.20 9.55
CA GLU A 547 17.27 50.43 10.23
C GLU A 547 16.18 50.82 9.16
N SER A 548 14.85 50.79 9.33
CA SER A 548 13.94 51.21 10.43
C SER A 548 13.85 52.76 10.52
N SER A 549 12.70 53.46 10.70
CA SER A 549 11.26 53.17 10.84
C SER A 549 10.50 54.54 11.04
N GLU A 550 9.20 54.53 11.35
CA GLU A 550 8.37 55.50 12.14
C GLU A 550 6.89 55.15 11.80
N GLU A 551 5.91 54.84 12.66
CA GLU A 551 5.59 55.15 14.07
C GLU A 551 4.85 53.97 14.80
N GLU A 552 4.55 53.88 16.12
CA GLU A 552 5.17 54.33 17.40
C GLU A 552 4.33 53.86 18.69
N GLU A 553 4.66 52.73 19.41
CA GLU A 553 4.41 52.40 20.89
C GLU A 553 2.96 52.33 21.56
N ASP A 554 2.68 51.96 22.84
CA ASP A 554 3.30 51.09 23.90
C ASP A 554 2.24 50.65 24.96
N ASP A 555 2.55 49.68 25.83
CA ASP A 555 2.78 49.85 27.30
C ASP A 555 2.90 48.52 28.08
N ASN A 556 3.68 48.51 29.18
CA ASN A 556 4.25 47.30 29.81
C ASN A 556 3.65 46.95 31.19
N ASP A 557 3.76 45.68 31.60
CA ASP A 557 4.30 45.26 32.92
C ASP A 557 4.38 43.71 33.05
N ASN A 558 5.47 43.23 33.67
CA ASN A 558 5.63 41.86 34.21
C ASN A 558 5.22 41.88 35.72
N ASP A 559 5.07 40.78 36.47
CA ASP A 559 5.65 39.44 36.36
C ASP A 559 4.83 38.38 37.15
N ASP A 560 5.26 37.14 36.96
CA ASP A 560 5.37 36.07 37.96
C ASP A 560 4.21 35.07 38.27
N THR A 561 4.72 33.87 38.56
CA THR A 561 4.16 32.57 38.95
C THR A 561 2.98 32.54 39.93
N ASN A 562 1.98 31.65 39.68
CA ASN A 562 1.89 30.33 40.33
C ASN A 562 0.69 29.49 39.81
N GLU A 563 0.83 28.16 39.72
CA GLU A 563 -0.34 27.26 39.54
C GLU A 563 -0.94 26.90 40.90
N GLY A 564 -2.22 27.23 41.12
CA GLY A 564 -2.93 26.91 42.36
C GLY A 564 -4.44 27.12 42.26
N ASP A 565 -5.16 26.04 41.95
CA ASP A 565 -6.60 25.82 42.19
C ASP A 565 -7.62 26.88 41.70
N MET A 566 -8.21 26.67 40.51
CA MET A 566 -9.49 27.31 40.12
C MET A 566 -10.32 26.46 39.13
N GLY A 567 -11.07 25.50 39.65
CA GLY A 567 -12.06 24.73 38.88
C GLY A 567 -13.39 25.46 38.66
N ASN A 568 -13.48 26.41 37.70
CA ASN A 568 -14.78 26.82 37.12
C ASN A 568 -14.75 27.66 35.81
N VAL A 569 -13.57 28.01 35.27
CA VAL A 569 -13.45 29.01 34.18
C VAL A 569 -13.96 28.51 32.80
N SER A 570 -14.12 27.20 32.58
CA SER A 570 -14.52 26.67 31.26
C SER A 570 -15.97 26.98 30.86
N LYS A 571 -16.91 27.00 31.81
CA LYS A 571 -18.36 27.02 31.54
C LYS A 571 -18.87 28.29 30.86
N TRP A 572 -18.32 29.46 31.21
CA TRP A 572 -18.73 30.72 30.58
C TRP A 572 -18.10 30.91 29.19
N LYS A 573 -16.93 30.29 28.95
CA LYS A 573 -16.30 30.20 27.62
C LYS A 573 -17.08 29.27 26.69
N GLU A 574 -17.56 28.13 27.20
CA GLU A 574 -18.51 27.26 26.50
C GLU A 574 -19.80 28.03 26.17
N PHE A 575 -20.40 28.74 27.13
CA PHE A 575 -21.58 29.59 26.90
C PHE A 575 -21.34 30.69 25.84
N LEU A 576 -20.16 31.29 25.76
CA LEU A 576 -19.82 32.28 24.72
C LEU A 576 -19.60 31.62 23.35
N ALA A 577 -19.02 30.43 23.31
CA ALA A 577 -18.90 29.63 22.08
C ALA A 577 -20.29 29.20 21.57
N GLU A 578 -21.18 28.72 22.45
CA GLU A 578 -22.56 28.38 22.11
C GLU A 578 -23.35 29.61 21.63
N ARG A 579 -23.20 30.76 22.28
CA ARG A 579 -23.89 32.02 21.92
C ARG A 579 -23.34 32.68 20.65
N THR A 580 -22.12 32.34 20.23
CA THR A 580 -21.57 32.75 18.93
C THR A 580 -21.94 31.75 17.82
N LEU A 581 -22.00 30.45 18.12
CA LEU A 581 -22.57 29.43 17.23
C LEU A 581 -24.06 29.70 16.94
N SER A 582 -24.85 30.12 17.94
CA SER A 582 -26.27 30.44 17.77
C SER A 582 -26.55 31.69 16.92
N ARG A 583 -25.52 32.46 16.55
CA ARG A 583 -25.62 33.65 15.66
C ARG A 583 -25.18 33.36 14.22
N LYS A 584 -24.59 32.20 13.93
CA LYS A 584 -24.34 31.76 12.55
C LYS A 584 -25.64 31.23 11.96
N THR A 585 -25.91 31.52 10.68
CA THR A 585 -26.98 30.83 9.95
C THR A 585 -26.64 29.33 9.89
N PRO A 586 -27.62 28.42 10.09
CA PRO A 586 -27.34 26.99 10.08
C PRO A 586 -26.85 26.59 8.69
N SER A 587 -25.66 26.01 8.62
CA SER A 587 -25.09 25.57 7.35
C SER A 587 -25.99 24.51 6.72
N LEU A 588 -26.17 24.56 5.39
CA LEU A 588 -26.99 23.56 4.66
C LEU A 588 -26.59 22.12 5.01
N MET A 589 -25.29 21.89 5.25
CA MET A 589 -24.78 20.59 5.66
C MET A 589 -25.28 20.15 7.05
N GLN A 590 -25.42 21.09 8.00
CA GLN A 590 -25.99 20.82 9.32
C GLN A 590 -27.51 20.61 9.25
N LEU A 591 -28.21 21.28 8.32
CA LEU A 591 -29.64 21.05 8.10
C LEU A 591 -29.94 19.69 7.45
N VAL A 592 -29.06 19.21 6.56
CA VAL A 592 -29.23 17.94 5.84
C VAL A 592 -28.76 16.72 6.66
N TYR A 593 -27.69 16.85 7.44
CA TYR A 593 -27.08 15.73 8.18
C TYR A 593 -27.12 15.85 9.70
N GLY A 594 -27.50 16.99 10.26
CA GLY A 594 -27.68 17.15 11.69
C GLY A 594 -28.84 16.29 12.20
N GLU A 595 -28.72 15.80 13.43
CA GLU A 595 -29.82 15.09 14.08
C GLU A 595 -31.01 16.06 14.22
N SER A 596 -32.09 15.78 13.50
CA SER A 596 -33.32 16.53 13.63
C SER A 596 -33.85 16.33 15.05
N THR A 597 -33.74 17.35 15.90
CA THR A 597 -34.35 17.32 17.23
C THR A 597 -35.87 17.30 17.07
N ILE A 598 -36.45 16.10 17.12
CA ILE A 598 -37.91 15.88 17.14
C ILE A 598 -38.44 16.35 18.50
N ASN A 599 -38.49 17.66 18.70
CA ASN A 599 -38.89 18.35 19.94
C ASN A 599 -39.58 19.70 19.65
N SER A 600 -40.25 19.84 18.50
CA SER A 600 -41.09 21.00 18.17
C SER A 600 -42.57 20.84 18.61
N THR A 601 -42.82 20.12 19.71
CA THR A 601 -44.19 19.72 20.13
C THR A 601 -44.51 19.90 21.63
N THR A 602 -43.82 20.77 22.37
CA THR A 602 -44.24 21.17 23.75
C THR A 602 -43.90 22.62 24.16
N ILE A 603 -44.26 23.62 23.35
CA ILE A 603 -44.51 24.99 23.86
C ILE A 603 -45.76 25.53 23.14
N ASN A 604 -46.94 25.29 23.71
CA ASN A 604 -48.22 26.02 23.54
C ASN A 604 -49.41 25.16 24.00
N ARG A 605 -49.59 25.04 25.32
CA ARG A 605 -50.88 24.83 25.99
C ARG A 605 -50.80 25.43 27.40
N GLU A 606 -51.93 25.96 27.87
CA GLU A 606 -52.13 26.73 29.11
C GLU A 606 -51.57 28.18 29.00
N ASN A 607 -52.35 29.27 29.16
CA ASN A 607 -53.70 29.45 29.73
C ASN A 607 -54.63 30.36 28.90
N ASP A 608 -55.94 30.16 29.08
CA ASP A 608 -57.02 31.10 28.70
C ASP A 608 -57.31 32.12 29.83
N ASN A 609 -57.90 33.27 29.46
CA ASN A 609 -58.45 34.35 30.32
C ASN A 609 -57.41 35.17 31.13
N SER A 610 -57.53 36.50 31.32
CA SER A 610 -58.60 37.47 30.99
C SER A 610 -58.11 38.93 31.10
N GLY A 611 -58.69 39.85 30.33
CA GLY A 611 -59.00 41.23 30.76
C GLY A 611 -57.92 42.32 30.74
N ASP A 612 -58.02 43.20 29.72
CA ASP A 612 -57.97 44.68 29.73
C ASP A 612 -56.81 45.54 30.31
N GLU A 613 -56.76 46.78 29.79
CA GLU A 613 -56.08 48.02 30.25
C GLU A 613 -54.63 48.36 29.78
N GLU A 614 -54.57 48.90 28.55
CA GLU A 614 -54.04 50.24 28.11
C GLU A 614 -52.60 50.79 28.42
N SER A 615 -52.12 51.59 27.45
CA SER A 615 -50.95 52.52 27.41
C SER A 615 -49.55 51.89 27.24
N ASP A 616 -48.89 51.94 26.07
CA ASP A 616 -48.24 53.09 25.38
C ASP A 616 -47.11 53.72 26.23
N ASP A 617 -45.86 53.92 25.77
CA ASP A 617 -45.28 54.05 24.41
C ASP A 617 -43.86 53.43 24.28
N ASP A 618 -43.42 53.06 23.07
CA ASP A 618 -42.05 53.39 22.54
C ASP A 618 -41.82 52.99 21.05
N PHE A 619 -42.44 53.77 20.17
CA PHE A 619 -41.82 54.45 19.01
C PHE A 619 -40.47 53.93 18.41
N PHE A 620 -40.51 52.93 17.51
CA PHE A 620 -39.93 53.00 16.13
C PHE A 620 -40.00 51.63 15.40
N LYS A 621 -40.61 51.59 14.21
CA LYS A 621 -40.56 50.46 13.25
C LYS A 621 -40.27 50.97 11.83
N PRO A 622 -39.26 50.43 11.11
CA PRO A 622 -39.14 50.61 9.68
C PRO A 622 -40.09 49.69 8.90
N ILE A 623 -40.90 50.35 8.08
CA ILE A 623 -41.85 49.87 7.07
C ILE A 623 -41.29 48.77 6.15
N GLU A 624 -42.04 47.68 5.93
CA GLU A 624 -42.46 47.21 4.58
C GLU A 624 -43.52 46.07 4.63
N GLU A 625 -44.76 46.42 4.98
CA GLU A 625 -45.95 45.58 4.69
C GLU A 625 -46.99 46.35 3.84
N VAL A 626 -46.73 46.53 2.54
CA VAL A 626 -47.78 46.94 1.58
C VAL A 626 -47.65 46.19 0.26
N LYS A 627 -47.92 44.86 0.29
CA LYS A 627 -48.32 44.06 -0.91
C LYS A 627 -48.87 42.66 -0.57
N LYS A 628 -49.67 42.54 0.49
CA LYS A 628 -50.47 41.32 0.78
C LYS A 628 -51.96 41.62 0.95
N GLN A 629 -52.60 42.00 -0.15
CA GLN A 629 -54.02 41.74 -0.36
C GLN A 629 -54.20 41.07 -1.72
N ASN A 630 -55.12 40.09 -1.77
CA ASN A 630 -55.65 39.42 -2.97
C ASN A 630 -54.74 38.40 -3.67
N MET A 631 -54.52 37.24 -3.05
CA MET A 631 -55.24 36.02 -3.44
C MET A 631 -55.28 35.01 -2.29
N ARG A 632 -56.39 34.27 -2.18
CA ARG A 632 -56.70 33.34 -1.10
C ARG A 632 -57.12 32.01 -1.71
N ASP A 633 -56.16 31.14 -1.97
CA ASP A 633 -56.38 29.68 -2.07
C ASP A 633 -55.03 28.93 -2.10
N GLY A 634 -54.99 27.70 -1.56
CA GLY A 634 -53.87 26.77 -1.81
C GLY A 634 -52.77 26.63 -0.75
N LEU A 635 -53.12 26.07 0.42
CA LEU A 635 -52.34 25.12 1.24
C LEU A 635 -50.86 25.39 1.61
N ASN A 636 -50.65 25.43 2.94
CA ASN A 636 -49.40 25.31 3.69
C ASN A 636 -48.38 24.31 3.11
N ASP A 637 -47.09 24.69 2.98
CA ASP A 637 -46.03 23.76 2.55
C ASP A 637 -44.63 23.95 3.20
N ASP A 638 -44.53 24.62 4.35
CA ASP A 638 -43.26 24.82 5.09
C ASP A 638 -42.74 23.55 5.83
N GLY A 639 -43.11 22.36 5.37
CA GLY A 639 -42.77 21.09 6.02
C GLY A 639 -42.43 19.91 5.09
N MET A 640 -42.39 20.12 3.76
CA MET A 640 -42.53 19.02 2.79
C MET A 640 -41.30 18.76 1.90
N ILE A 641 -40.16 19.39 2.18
CA ILE A 641 -38.91 19.25 1.40
C ILE A 641 -38.36 17.80 1.39
N ASN A 642 -38.51 17.05 2.49
CA ASN A 642 -38.07 15.64 2.58
C ASN A 642 -39.05 14.62 1.96
N THR A 643 -40.11 15.09 1.30
CA THR A 643 -41.20 14.27 0.73
C THR A 643 -41.34 14.39 -0.78
N GLU A 644 -40.48 15.19 -1.43
CA GLU A 644 -40.33 15.15 -2.88
C GLU A 644 -39.65 13.84 -3.32
N ASP A 645 -40.49 12.84 -3.59
CA ASP A 645 -40.11 11.52 -4.07
C ASP A 645 -39.30 11.60 -5.39
N CYS A 646 -37.98 11.43 -5.29
CA CYS A 646 -37.05 11.46 -6.42
C CYS A 646 -37.30 10.37 -7.48
N SER A 647 -38.23 9.43 -7.27
CA SER A 647 -38.70 8.52 -8.32
C SER A 647 -39.59 9.22 -9.36
N LYS A 648 -40.16 10.38 -9.03
CA LYS A 648 -40.92 11.25 -9.94
C LYS A 648 -40.01 12.32 -10.50
N CYS A 649 -39.44 12.07 -11.68
CA CYS A 649 -38.77 13.10 -12.45
C CYS A 649 -39.84 14.06 -13.01
N THR A 650 -40.22 15.08 -12.23
CA THR A 650 -41.11 16.15 -12.65
C THR A 650 -40.41 16.97 -13.74
N GLN A 651 -40.79 16.71 -14.99
CA GLN A 651 -40.52 17.67 -16.06
C GLN A 651 -41.29 18.95 -15.72
N PHE A 652 -40.59 19.98 -15.25
CA PHE A 652 -41.19 21.30 -15.04
C PHE A 652 -41.80 21.76 -16.36
N VAL A 653 -43.13 21.85 -16.37
CA VAL A 653 -43.93 22.21 -17.54
C VAL A 653 -43.80 23.71 -17.75
N ASP A 654 -43.25 24.11 -18.90
CA ASP A 654 -43.26 25.45 -19.51
C ASP A 654 -43.52 26.63 -18.55
N GLN A 655 -42.57 26.93 -17.66
CA GLN A 655 -42.45 28.29 -17.16
C GLN A 655 -42.10 29.20 -18.35
N ARG A 656 -43.03 30.11 -18.69
CA ARG A 656 -42.79 31.16 -19.68
C ARG A 656 -41.91 32.22 -19.03
N TRP A 657 -40.66 32.29 -19.49
CA TRP A 657 -39.73 33.35 -19.14
C TRP A 657 -40.17 34.65 -19.81
N ASP A 658 -40.36 35.72 -19.04
CA ASP A 658 -40.61 37.04 -19.60
C ASP A 658 -39.29 37.72 -20.03
N GLU A 659 -39.37 38.81 -20.78
CA GLU A 659 -38.17 39.54 -21.26
C GLU A 659 -37.30 40.06 -20.10
N LYS A 660 -37.88 40.33 -18.92
CA LYS A 660 -37.16 40.77 -17.72
C LYS A 660 -36.28 39.67 -17.12
N ASP A 661 -36.83 38.47 -16.97
CA ASP A 661 -36.07 37.30 -16.48
C ASP A 661 -34.96 36.93 -17.46
N SER A 662 -35.24 37.11 -18.75
CA SER A 662 -34.28 36.93 -19.84
C SER A 662 -33.08 37.89 -19.74
N GLU A 663 -33.27 39.11 -19.24
CA GLU A 663 -32.19 40.07 -18.97
C GLU A 663 -31.34 39.71 -17.75
N GLU A 664 -31.95 39.15 -16.68
CA GLU A 664 -31.19 38.71 -15.51
C GLU A 664 -30.30 37.50 -15.81
N ILE A 665 -30.80 36.55 -16.61
CA ILE A 665 -30.06 35.35 -17.03
C ILE A 665 -29.07 35.68 -18.17
N ARG A 666 -29.26 36.80 -18.90
CA ARG A 666 -28.36 37.25 -19.98
C ARG A 666 -26.89 37.28 -19.57
N ASN A 667 -26.61 37.64 -18.31
CA ASN A 667 -25.27 37.68 -17.72
C ASN A 667 -24.62 36.30 -17.47
N ARG A 668 -25.36 35.20 -17.68
CA ARG A 668 -24.84 33.81 -17.70
C ARG A 668 -24.55 33.32 -19.13
N PHE A 669 -24.94 34.09 -20.14
CA PHE A 669 -24.61 33.86 -21.55
C PHE A 669 -23.52 34.85 -22.00
N VAL A 670 -22.81 34.50 -23.07
CA VAL A 670 -21.72 35.33 -23.65
C VAL A 670 -22.21 36.73 -24.06
N SER A 671 -23.53 36.91 -24.28
CA SER A 671 -24.15 38.18 -24.64
C SER A 671 -24.46 39.13 -23.46
N GLY A 672 -24.03 38.81 -22.24
CA GLY A 672 -24.24 39.63 -21.04
C GLY A 672 -22.99 40.41 -20.60
N ASN A 673 -23.16 41.32 -19.63
CA ASN A 673 -22.05 42.13 -19.13
C ASN A 673 -21.21 41.32 -18.13
N LEU A 674 -20.14 40.67 -18.62
CA LEU A 674 -19.25 39.80 -17.84
C LEU A 674 -18.70 40.47 -16.56
N ALA A 675 -18.40 41.77 -16.58
CA ALA A 675 -17.99 42.52 -15.39
C ALA A 675 -19.07 42.51 -14.27
N LYS A 676 -20.35 42.64 -14.62
CA LYS A 676 -21.48 42.51 -13.66
C LYS A 676 -21.73 41.06 -13.24
N ALA A 677 -21.35 40.08 -14.06
CA ALA A 677 -21.43 38.66 -13.70
C ALA A 677 -20.33 38.26 -12.70
N ALA A 678 -19.10 38.74 -12.88
CA ALA A 678 -17.99 38.54 -11.96
C ALA A 678 -18.30 39.14 -10.57
N LEU A 679 -18.77 40.39 -10.53
CA LEU A 679 -19.20 41.07 -9.30
C LEU A 679 -20.37 40.38 -8.59
N ARG A 680 -21.22 39.61 -9.28
CA ARG A 680 -22.30 38.81 -8.66
C ARG A 680 -21.84 37.46 -8.11
N ASN A 681 -20.71 36.92 -8.57
CA ASN A 681 -20.16 35.64 -8.12
C ASN A 681 -19.21 35.78 -6.92
N ALA A 682 -18.73 37.00 -6.63
CA ALA A 682 -18.13 37.32 -5.35
C ALA A 682 -19.24 37.35 -4.27
N LEU A 683 -19.19 36.44 -3.29
CA LEU A 683 -20.08 36.50 -2.13
C LEU A 683 -19.75 37.75 -1.28
N PRO A 684 -20.75 38.44 -0.72
CA PRO A 684 -20.50 39.57 0.18
C PRO A 684 -20.06 39.07 1.56
N THR A 685 -18.75 39.03 1.80
CA THR A 685 -18.22 39.02 3.18
C THR A 685 -18.52 40.36 3.84
N ALA A 686 -19.10 40.31 5.04
CA ALA A 686 -19.56 41.50 5.75
C ALA A 686 -18.41 42.43 6.15
N ASN A 687 -18.62 43.74 6.00
CA ASN A 687 -17.66 44.78 6.35
C ASN A 687 -17.19 44.66 7.81
N THR A 688 -15.88 44.56 8.00
CA THR A 688 -15.17 45.16 9.13
C THR A 688 -14.01 45.92 8.49
N GLY A 689 -13.95 47.24 8.65
CA GLY A 689 -12.96 48.07 7.98
C GLY A 689 -11.77 48.36 8.87
N GLU A 690 -10.59 48.44 8.26
CA GLU A 690 -9.64 49.55 8.37
C GLU A 690 -8.61 49.42 7.23
N GLU A 691 -7.94 50.52 6.89
CA GLU A 691 -7.07 50.66 5.72
C GLU A 691 -5.64 50.19 6.06
N ASP A 692 -4.95 49.51 5.12
CA ASP A 692 -3.58 49.85 4.65
C ASP A 692 -2.85 48.73 3.87
N ASP A 693 -1.83 49.15 3.10
CA ASP A 693 -0.71 48.40 2.50
C ASP A 693 -0.90 47.53 1.24
N ASP A 694 -1.19 48.19 0.11
CA ASP A 694 -0.76 47.76 -1.23
C ASP A 694 0.77 47.96 -1.42
N VAL A 695 1.59 47.13 -0.77
CA VAL A 695 3.05 47.11 -1.01
C VAL A 695 3.38 46.25 -2.24
N TYR A 696 3.34 46.85 -3.44
CA TYR A 696 4.17 46.41 -4.58
C TYR A 696 4.44 47.57 -5.54
N GLY A 697 5.66 48.12 -5.47
CA GLY A 697 6.03 49.38 -6.12
C GLY A 697 6.36 49.31 -7.62
N ASP A 698 6.53 50.50 -8.17
CA ASP A 698 6.84 50.79 -9.58
C ASP A 698 8.07 50.04 -10.10
N PHE A 699 7.97 49.53 -11.34
CA PHE A 699 9.09 48.92 -12.04
C PHE A 699 9.57 49.83 -13.18
N GLU A 700 10.70 50.51 -12.97
CA GLU A 700 11.37 51.32 -13.99
C GLU A 700 12.08 50.43 -15.02
N ASP A 701 11.73 50.58 -16.30
CA ASP A 701 12.42 49.89 -17.41
C ASP A 701 13.80 50.53 -17.66
N LEU A 702 14.83 49.89 -17.10
CA LEU A 702 16.24 50.33 -17.09
C LEU A 702 16.96 50.34 -18.47
N GLU A 703 16.23 50.32 -19.58
CA GLU A 703 16.79 50.40 -20.94
C GLU A 703 16.21 51.55 -21.81
N THR A 704 15.27 52.37 -21.31
CA THR A 704 14.76 53.57 -22.02
C THR A 704 14.61 54.86 -21.21
N GLY A 705 14.48 54.82 -19.88
CA GLY A 705 14.70 56.01 -19.04
C GLY A 705 13.70 57.18 -19.13
N GLU A 706 12.47 56.95 -19.60
CA GLU A 706 11.38 57.95 -19.53
C GLU A 706 10.37 57.57 -18.43
N LYS A 707 10.24 58.42 -17.40
CA LYS A 707 9.20 58.30 -16.36
C LYS A 707 7.91 58.99 -16.80
N HIS A 708 6.78 58.30 -16.69
CA HIS A 708 5.45 58.88 -16.84
C HIS A 708 4.77 59.03 -15.47
N GLU A 709 4.97 60.17 -14.81
CA GLU A 709 4.16 60.58 -13.66
C GLU A 709 2.85 61.22 -14.15
N ASN A 710 1.73 60.95 -13.47
CA ASN A 710 0.46 61.66 -13.64
C ASN A 710 -0.19 61.91 -12.27
N GLY A 711 0.22 63.00 -11.62
CA GLY A 711 -0.47 63.61 -10.47
C GLY A 711 -1.18 64.92 -10.88
N PRO A 712 -2.28 65.33 -10.23
CA PRO A 712 -3.27 66.19 -10.88
C PRO A 712 -3.17 67.70 -10.58
N THR A 713 -3.98 68.45 -11.34
CA THR A 713 -4.41 69.87 -11.15
C THR A 713 -3.46 70.98 -11.61
N HIS A 714 -3.68 71.45 -12.84
CA HIS A 714 -4.16 72.83 -13.04
C HIS A 714 -4.83 72.95 -14.41
N ASP A 715 -6.16 73.09 -14.44
CA ASP A 715 -6.93 73.35 -15.66
C ASP A 715 -7.67 74.68 -15.53
N ALA A 716 -7.29 75.64 -16.37
CA ALA A 716 -7.98 76.92 -16.52
C ALA A 716 -7.64 77.57 -17.88
N PHE A 717 -8.61 77.53 -18.80
CA PHE A 717 -8.60 78.08 -20.17
C PHE A 717 -7.69 77.35 -21.18
N ALA A 718 -8.16 76.93 -22.37
CA ALA A 718 -9.45 77.17 -23.02
C ALA A 718 -9.89 76.02 -23.96
N ALA A 719 -11.19 75.99 -24.27
CA ALA A 719 -11.79 75.13 -25.30
C ALA A 719 -11.12 75.34 -26.69
N THR A 720 -11.14 74.39 -27.64
CA THR A 720 -12.33 73.71 -28.19
C THR A 720 -12.06 72.37 -28.90
N THR A 721 -13.11 71.53 -28.94
CA THR A 721 -13.42 70.48 -29.94
C THR A 721 -12.43 69.32 -30.18
N HIS A 722 -12.76 68.14 -29.64
CA HIS A 722 -12.86 66.84 -30.36
C HIS A 722 -13.44 65.74 -29.42
N LYS A 723 -14.75 65.77 -29.13
CA LYS A 723 -15.44 64.75 -28.29
C LYS A 723 -16.22 63.72 -29.13
N GLY A 724 -15.54 63.09 -30.09
CA GLY A 724 -16.11 62.04 -30.94
C GLY A 724 -15.34 60.72 -30.87
N ASP A 725 -14.01 60.80 -30.91
CA ASP A 725 -13.15 59.63 -31.13
C ASP A 725 -12.89 58.81 -29.86
N ASP A 726 -12.96 59.40 -28.66
CA ASP A 726 -12.69 58.67 -27.40
C ASP A 726 -13.73 57.60 -27.08
N LEU A 727 -15.01 57.85 -27.39
CA LEU A 727 -16.08 56.86 -27.20
C LEU A 727 -15.97 55.72 -28.21
N GLU A 728 -15.61 56.00 -29.47
CA GLU A 728 -15.31 54.94 -30.43
C GLU A 728 -14.02 54.18 -30.11
N ALA A 729 -13.00 54.85 -29.56
CA ALA A 729 -11.76 54.20 -29.14
C ALA A 729 -12.00 53.25 -27.96
N GLU A 730 -12.82 53.65 -26.98
CA GLU A 730 -13.16 52.82 -25.84
C GLU A 730 -14.14 51.70 -26.23
N GLU A 731 -15.13 51.95 -27.08
CA GLU A 731 -15.95 50.87 -27.68
C GLU A 731 -15.08 49.87 -28.47
N ARG A 732 -14.06 50.34 -29.20
CA ARG A 732 -13.12 49.47 -29.92
C ARG A 732 -12.20 48.70 -28.98
N ARG A 733 -11.80 49.26 -27.82
CA ARG A 733 -11.08 48.54 -26.77
C ARG A 733 -11.97 47.46 -26.14
N ILE A 734 -13.19 47.79 -25.75
CA ILE A 734 -14.18 46.84 -25.21
C ILE A 734 -14.49 45.74 -26.25
N LYS A 735 -14.70 46.08 -27.53
CA LYS A 735 -14.84 45.08 -28.61
C LYS A 735 -13.59 44.23 -28.81
N LYS A 736 -12.40 44.78 -28.64
CA LYS A 736 -11.12 44.05 -28.79
C LYS A 736 -10.88 43.10 -27.62
N LEU A 737 -11.21 43.52 -26.40
CA LEU A 737 -11.23 42.69 -25.20
C LEU A 737 -12.27 41.57 -25.32
N ALA A 738 -13.51 41.89 -25.73
CA ALA A 738 -14.55 40.90 -26.00
C ALA A 738 -14.14 39.92 -27.11
N LEU A 739 -13.52 40.37 -28.20
CA LEU A 739 -12.95 39.46 -29.23
C LEU A 739 -11.82 38.58 -28.67
N GLN A 740 -11.00 39.10 -27.75
CA GLN A 740 -9.97 38.33 -27.06
C GLN A 740 -10.56 37.26 -26.13
N GLU A 741 -11.67 37.54 -25.44
CA GLU A 741 -12.37 36.57 -24.60
C GLU A 741 -13.18 35.55 -25.41
N ASP A 742 -13.86 35.95 -26.48
CA ASP A 742 -14.53 35.05 -27.44
C ASP A 742 -13.52 34.05 -28.05
N THR A 743 -12.36 34.57 -28.51
CA THR A 743 -11.28 33.71 -29.02
C THR A 743 -10.53 32.96 -27.92
N GLY A 744 -10.63 33.38 -26.66
CA GLY A 744 -10.14 32.64 -25.50
C GLY A 744 -10.99 31.40 -25.25
N ASN A 745 -12.30 31.58 -25.06
CA ASN A 745 -13.24 30.53 -24.67
C ASN A 745 -13.34 29.37 -25.70
N GLU A 746 -13.22 29.63 -27.00
CA GLU A 746 -13.15 28.56 -28.00
C GLU A 746 -11.83 27.76 -28.00
N ASN A 747 -10.74 28.34 -27.49
CA ASN A 747 -9.38 27.78 -27.55
C ASN A 747 -8.86 27.18 -26.24
N GLU A 748 -9.47 27.51 -25.09
CA GLU A 748 -9.18 26.95 -23.76
C GLU A 748 -8.98 25.43 -23.78
N GLY A 749 -9.88 24.71 -24.46
CA GLY A 749 -9.85 23.24 -24.56
C GLY A 749 -8.93 22.66 -25.65
N LYS A 750 -8.27 23.47 -26.48
CA LYS A 750 -7.49 22.98 -27.65
C LYS A 750 -6.07 23.52 -27.80
N PHE A 751 -5.72 24.67 -27.20
CA PHE A 751 -4.41 25.31 -27.41
C PHE A 751 -3.50 25.46 -26.18
N ARG A 752 -3.93 25.09 -24.96
CA ARG A 752 -3.04 24.96 -23.78
C ARG A 752 -2.12 23.70 -23.81
N HIS A 753 -1.73 23.23 -25.00
CA HIS A 753 -0.83 22.09 -25.21
C HIS A 753 0.40 22.42 -26.06
N GLY A 754 0.60 23.70 -26.40
CA GLY A 754 1.60 24.16 -27.37
C GLY A 754 2.73 25.08 -26.85
N GLN A 755 2.82 25.38 -25.55
CA GLN A 755 3.91 26.17 -25.00
C GLN A 755 5.06 25.30 -24.45
N ALA A 756 6.28 25.73 -24.74
CA ALA A 756 7.47 24.89 -24.70
C ALA A 756 8.21 24.93 -23.37
N ASN A 757 7.71 24.16 -22.39
CA ASN A 757 8.57 23.38 -21.52
C ASN A 757 8.23 21.90 -21.78
N GLU A 758 9.21 21.09 -22.18
CA GLU A 758 9.00 19.69 -22.60
C GLU A 758 8.72 18.74 -21.41
N SER A 759 7.69 19.01 -20.60
CA SER A 759 7.27 18.08 -19.54
C SER A 759 6.77 16.77 -20.17
N SER A 760 7.33 15.64 -19.72
CA SER A 760 6.94 14.33 -20.22
C SER A 760 5.48 14.07 -19.87
N TYR A 761 4.79 13.23 -20.65
CA TYR A 761 3.42 12.79 -20.29
C TYR A 761 3.34 12.21 -18.87
N PHE A 762 4.43 11.58 -18.39
CA PHE A 762 4.56 11.10 -17.01
C PHE A 762 4.67 12.22 -15.97
N ASP A 763 5.29 13.35 -16.31
CA ASP A 763 5.44 14.49 -15.42
C ASP A 763 4.12 15.28 -15.36
N LYS A 764 3.43 15.45 -16.50
CA LYS A 764 2.07 16.00 -16.56
C LYS A 764 1.07 15.23 -15.69
N LEU A 765 1.08 13.89 -15.76
CA LEU A 765 0.25 13.06 -14.89
C LEU A 765 0.59 13.19 -13.40
N LYS A 766 1.81 13.59 -13.04
CA LYS A 766 2.18 13.87 -11.65
C LYS A 766 1.76 15.26 -11.22
N GLU A 767 1.95 16.26 -12.09
CA GLU A 767 1.47 17.63 -11.90
C GLU A 767 -0.06 17.62 -11.66
N GLU A 768 -0.82 16.88 -12.47
CA GLU A 768 -2.27 16.67 -12.30
C GLU A 768 -2.63 16.03 -10.93
N ILE A 769 -1.91 14.98 -10.51
CA ILE A 769 -2.11 14.33 -9.21
C ILE A 769 -1.78 15.28 -8.04
N GLU A 770 -0.72 16.08 -8.16
CA GLU A 770 -0.30 17.01 -7.11
C GLU A 770 -1.21 18.24 -7.03
N LEU A 771 -1.69 18.78 -8.16
CA LEU A 771 -2.69 19.84 -8.21
C LEU A 771 -4.01 19.36 -7.58
N GLN A 772 -4.50 18.17 -7.92
CA GLN A 772 -5.68 17.59 -7.27
C GLN A 772 -5.44 17.39 -5.76
N LYS A 773 -4.23 16.99 -5.36
CA LYS A 773 -3.87 16.88 -3.94
C LYS A 773 -3.93 18.23 -3.23
N GLN A 774 -3.45 19.30 -3.85
CA GLN A 774 -3.46 20.66 -3.30
C GLN A 774 -4.88 21.21 -3.19
N MET A 775 -5.71 21.06 -4.23
CA MET A 775 -7.14 21.44 -4.20
C MET A 775 -7.87 20.77 -3.04
N ASN A 776 -7.75 19.44 -2.91
CA ASN A 776 -8.38 18.70 -1.81
C ASN A 776 -7.90 19.16 -0.42
N ILE A 777 -6.67 19.66 -0.29
CA ILE A 777 -6.14 20.16 0.99
C ILE A 777 -6.70 21.56 1.29
N ALA A 778 -6.83 22.43 0.29
CA ALA A 778 -7.45 23.74 0.45
C ALA A 778 -8.93 23.61 0.86
N GLU A 779 -9.73 22.90 0.07
CA GLU A 779 -11.17 22.69 0.32
C GLU A 779 -11.47 22.07 1.71
N LEU A 780 -10.57 21.21 2.22
CA LEU A 780 -10.72 20.60 3.55
C LEU A 780 -10.11 21.41 4.69
N ASN A 781 -9.32 22.46 4.40
CA ASN A 781 -8.80 23.39 5.41
C ASN A 781 -9.79 24.51 5.72
N ASP A 782 -10.69 24.84 4.79
CA ASP A 782 -11.73 25.86 4.96
C ASP A 782 -12.90 25.40 5.88
N LEU A 783 -12.92 24.13 6.30
CA LEU A 783 -14.00 23.50 7.08
C LEU A 783 -13.65 23.32 8.56
N ASP A 784 -14.64 23.59 9.43
CA ASP A 784 -14.59 23.35 10.89
C ASP A 784 -14.14 21.91 11.21
N GLU A 785 -13.24 21.74 12.19
CA GLU A 785 -12.57 20.46 12.49
C GLU A 785 -13.52 19.27 12.68
N ALA A 786 -14.66 19.47 13.34
CA ALA A 786 -15.67 18.43 13.56
C ALA A 786 -16.27 17.94 12.22
N THR A 787 -16.68 18.86 11.35
CA THR A 787 -17.26 18.54 10.03
C THR A 787 -16.25 17.90 9.10
N ARG A 788 -15.01 18.40 9.13
CA ARG A 788 -13.85 17.86 8.43
C ARG A 788 -13.54 16.42 8.87
N LEU A 789 -13.58 16.11 10.17
CA LEU A 789 -13.39 14.74 10.67
C LEU A 789 -14.49 13.75 10.20
N GLU A 790 -15.66 14.24 9.82
CA GLU A 790 -16.76 13.41 9.30
C GLU A 790 -16.65 13.19 7.79
N ILE A 791 -16.28 14.24 7.04
CA ILE A 791 -16.06 14.18 5.59
C ILE A 791 -14.76 13.44 5.26
N GLU A 792 -13.64 13.86 5.83
CA GLU A 792 -12.31 13.33 5.55
C GLU A 792 -12.03 12.03 6.32
N GLY A 793 -12.52 11.93 7.56
CA GLY A 793 -12.09 10.92 8.52
C GLY A 793 -10.80 11.32 9.24
N PHE A 794 -10.29 10.41 10.08
CA PHE A 794 -9.00 10.57 10.75
C PHE A 794 -7.85 10.49 9.73
N ARG A 795 -6.93 11.47 9.77
CA ARG A 795 -5.77 11.56 8.87
C ARG A 795 -4.71 10.50 9.14
N THR A 796 -3.98 10.11 8.11
CA THR A 796 -2.76 9.30 8.26
C THR A 796 -1.76 9.99 9.18
N GLY A 797 -1.12 9.24 10.08
CA GLY A 797 -0.13 9.78 11.02
C GLY A 797 -0.67 10.12 12.40
N THR A 798 -1.98 10.33 12.56
CA THR A 798 -2.61 10.52 13.88
C THR A 798 -2.50 9.26 14.74
N TYR A 799 -2.25 9.43 16.04
CA TYR A 799 -2.31 8.35 17.03
C TYR A 799 -3.77 8.14 17.45
N LEU A 800 -4.30 6.93 17.26
CA LEU A 800 -5.71 6.62 17.51
C LEU A 800 -5.88 5.62 18.65
N ARG A 801 -6.94 5.80 19.44
CA ARG A 801 -7.55 4.79 20.30
C ARG A 801 -8.78 4.23 19.59
N LEU A 802 -8.77 2.93 19.31
CA LEU A 802 -9.87 2.19 18.68
C LEU A 802 -10.58 1.34 19.74
N GLU A 803 -11.88 1.54 19.92
CA GLU A 803 -12.69 0.73 20.82
C GLU A 803 -13.42 -0.36 20.04
N VAL A 804 -13.22 -1.62 20.46
CA VAL A 804 -13.83 -2.80 19.85
C VAL A 804 -14.66 -3.53 20.89
N HIS A 805 -15.89 -3.90 20.52
CA HIS A 805 -16.79 -4.70 21.34
C HIS A 805 -16.91 -6.12 20.79
N ASP A 806 -17.43 -7.03 21.62
CA ASP A 806 -17.63 -8.44 21.29
C ASP A 806 -16.37 -9.25 20.93
N VAL A 807 -15.22 -8.88 21.52
CA VAL A 807 -13.96 -9.61 21.33
C VAL A 807 -13.96 -10.90 22.18
N PRO A 808 -13.64 -12.09 21.63
CA PRO A 808 -13.58 -13.34 22.39
C PRO A 808 -12.55 -13.28 23.53
N CYS A 809 -12.88 -13.87 24.68
CA CYS A 809 -12.00 -13.86 25.86
C CYS A 809 -10.64 -14.52 25.59
N GLU A 810 -10.58 -15.50 24.68
CA GLU A 810 -9.35 -16.19 24.31
C GLU A 810 -8.30 -15.25 23.68
N MET A 811 -8.72 -14.14 23.07
CA MET A 811 -7.78 -13.12 22.57
C MET A 811 -7.05 -12.44 23.74
N VAL A 812 -7.75 -12.12 24.82
CA VAL A 812 -7.18 -11.46 26.00
C VAL A 812 -6.36 -12.46 26.83
N GLU A 813 -6.84 -13.69 27.01
CA GLU A 813 -6.12 -14.75 27.72
C GLU A 813 -4.80 -15.11 27.02
N TYR A 814 -4.83 -15.39 25.71
CA TYR A 814 -3.65 -15.81 24.93
C TYR A 814 -2.92 -14.65 24.25
N PHE A 815 -3.19 -13.40 24.64
CA PHE A 815 -2.42 -12.24 24.18
C PHE A 815 -0.94 -12.39 24.55
N ASP A 816 -0.07 -12.35 23.55
CA ASP A 816 1.39 -12.44 23.69
C ASP A 816 2.05 -11.27 22.94
N PRO A 817 2.80 -10.40 23.64
CA PRO A 817 3.33 -9.15 23.07
C PRO A 817 4.47 -9.37 22.06
N TYR A 818 5.00 -10.59 21.88
CA TYR A 818 5.94 -10.89 20.79
C TYR A 818 5.24 -11.09 19.42
N HIS A 819 3.90 -11.05 19.35
CA HIS A 819 3.16 -11.04 18.08
C HIS A 819 2.56 -9.65 17.82
N PRO A 820 2.98 -8.92 16.77
CA PRO A 820 2.38 -7.65 16.43
C PRO A 820 0.94 -7.85 15.95
N ILE A 821 -0.03 -7.15 16.55
CA ILE A 821 -1.42 -7.16 16.09
C ILE A 821 -1.56 -6.16 14.93
N LEU A 822 -2.06 -6.65 13.80
CA LEU A 822 -2.41 -5.86 12.63
C LEU A 822 -3.92 -5.68 12.56
N VAL A 823 -4.35 -4.43 12.39
CA VAL A 823 -5.74 -3.99 12.36
C VAL A 823 -5.97 -3.33 11.00
N GLY A 824 -6.69 -4.01 10.09
CA GLY A 824 -6.89 -3.56 8.71
C GLY A 824 -8.33 -3.14 8.45
N GLY A 825 -8.54 -1.91 7.94
CA GLY A 825 -9.87 -1.47 7.49
C GLY A 825 -10.31 -2.23 6.25
N VAL A 826 -11.55 -2.72 6.30
CA VAL A 826 -12.21 -3.52 5.26
C VAL A 826 -13.00 -2.59 4.35
N GLY A 827 -12.82 -2.69 3.04
CA GLY A 827 -13.62 -1.93 2.08
C GLY A 827 -15.06 -2.47 2.00
N ILE A 828 -16.04 -1.62 1.66
CA ILE A 828 -17.47 -1.99 1.57
C ILE A 828 -17.69 -3.21 0.66
N GLY A 829 -17.00 -3.27 -0.49
CA GLY A 829 -17.08 -4.41 -1.41
C GLY A 829 -16.41 -5.70 -0.91
N GLU A 830 -15.55 -5.61 0.11
CA GLU A 830 -14.80 -6.73 0.69
C GLU A 830 -15.51 -7.38 1.87
N GLU A 831 -16.54 -6.74 2.44
CA GLU A 831 -17.41 -7.37 3.43
C GLU A 831 -18.16 -8.56 2.82
N ASN A 832 -18.55 -8.44 1.56
CA ASN A 832 -19.30 -9.46 0.84
C ASN A 832 -18.48 -10.74 0.62
N VAL A 833 -19.17 -11.89 0.69
CA VAL A 833 -18.61 -13.23 0.44
C VAL A 833 -19.15 -13.77 -0.88
N GLY A 834 -18.28 -14.27 -1.76
CA GLY A 834 -18.68 -14.75 -3.09
C GLY A 834 -17.65 -15.69 -3.72
N TYR A 835 -17.81 -16.01 -5.02
CA TYR A 835 -16.79 -16.77 -5.74
C TYR A 835 -15.73 -15.85 -6.33
N MET A 836 -14.48 -16.11 -5.97
CA MET A 836 -13.30 -15.42 -6.49
C MET A 836 -12.68 -16.25 -7.62
N GLN A 837 -12.37 -15.57 -8.72
CA GLN A 837 -11.56 -16.12 -9.81
C GLN A 837 -10.11 -15.66 -9.65
N ALA A 838 -9.20 -16.58 -9.34
CA ALA A 838 -7.77 -16.29 -9.19
C ALA A 838 -6.91 -17.00 -10.24
N ARG A 839 -5.86 -16.34 -10.71
CA ARG A 839 -4.83 -16.93 -11.58
C ARG A 839 -3.73 -17.57 -10.74
N LEU A 840 -3.90 -18.83 -10.38
CA LEU A 840 -3.00 -19.57 -9.49
C LEU A 840 -1.90 -20.32 -10.24
N LYS A 841 -0.68 -20.32 -9.68
CA LYS A 841 0.47 -21.11 -10.12
C LYS A 841 1.14 -21.77 -8.91
N ARG A 842 1.43 -23.07 -9.00
CA ARG A 842 2.25 -23.79 -8.01
C ARG A 842 3.61 -23.10 -7.86
N HIS A 843 4.06 -22.91 -6.62
CA HIS A 843 5.35 -22.27 -6.36
C HIS A 843 6.53 -23.11 -6.89
N ARG A 844 7.59 -22.45 -7.36
CA ARG A 844 8.78 -23.08 -7.98
C ARG A 844 9.46 -24.12 -7.07
N TRP A 845 9.45 -23.92 -5.76
CA TRP A 845 10.13 -24.78 -4.78
C TRP A 845 9.22 -25.76 -4.06
N HIS A 846 7.90 -25.64 -4.22
CA HIS A 846 6.94 -26.56 -3.60
C HIS A 846 6.84 -27.87 -4.39
N LYS A 847 7.24 -29.00 -3.79
CA LYS A 847 7.45 -30.27 -4.51
C LYS A 847 6.18 -30.95 -5.05
N LYS A 848 5.01 -30.77 -4.42
CA LYS A 848 3.77 -31.49 -4.77
C LYS A 848 2.91 -30.67 -5.75
N VAL A 849 2.12 -31.34 -6.59
CA VAL A 849 1.02 -30.69 -7.32
C VAL A 849 -0.22 -30.60 -6.44
N LEU A 850 -0.95 -29.49 -6.52
CA LEU A 850 -2.18 -29.30 -5.75
C LEU A 850 -3.34 -29.99 -6.47
N LYS A 851 -4.25 -30.59 -5.69
CA LYS A 851 -5.40 -31.35 -6.16
C LYS A 851 -6.67 -30.52 -5.99
N THR A 852 -7.55 -30.58 -6.98
CA THR A 852 -8.85 -29.91 -6.95
C THR A 852 -9.72 -30.45 -5.81
N ARG A 853 -10.39 -29.55 -5.07
CA ARG A 853 -11.17 -29.82 -3.85
C ARG A 853 -10.37 -30.40 -2.67
N ASP A 854 -9.04 -30.27 -2.67
CA ASP A 854 -8.28 -30.39 -1.42
C ASP A 854 -8.19 -28.99 -0.77
N PRO A 855 -8.30 -28.87 0.56
CA PRO A 855 -8.28 -27.58 1.22
C PRO A 855 -6.89 -26.93 1.15
N ILE A 856 -6.89 -25.60 0.98
CA ILE A 856 -5.71 -24.74 1.11
C ILE A 856 -6.05 -23.55 2.00
N ILE A 857 -5.06 -23.05 2.72
CA ILE A 857 -5.13 -21.78 3.46
C ILE A 857 -4.66 -20.68 2.51
N VAL A 858 -5.42 -19.60 2.45
CA VAL A 858 -5.23 -18.51 1.51
C VAL A 858 -5.13 -17.20 2.30
N SER A 859 -4.08 -16.43 2.03
CA SER A 859 -3.94 -15.03 2.48
C SER A 859 -4.37 -14.13 1.33
N VAL A 860 -5.43 -13.35 1.53
CA VAL A 860 -5.98 -12.38 0.56
C VAL A 860 -6.25 -11.08 1.29
N GLY A 861 -5.60 -9.99 0.86
CA GLY A 861 -5.68 -8.71 1.57
C GLY A 861 -5.30 -8.87 3.04
N TRP A 862 -6.14 -8.37 3.95
CA TRP A 862 -5.97 -8.56 5.39
C TRP A 862 -6.25 -10.00 5.85
N ARG A 863 -7.26 -10.65 5.27
CA ARG A 863 -7.85 -11.89 5.78
C ARG A 863 -7.00 -13.12 5.45
N ARG A 864 -7.06 -14.10 6.37
CA ARG A 864 -6.53 -15.46 6.19
C ARG A 864 -7.66 -16.45 6.40
N TYR A 865 -7.87 -17.36 5.48
CA TYR A 865 -8.91 -18.38 5.60
C TYR A 865 -8.59 -19.65 4.82
N GLN A 866 -9.13 -20.77 5.27
CA GLN A 866 -9.07 -22.04 4.55
C GLN A 866 -10.25 -22.16 3.58
N THR A 867 -10.00 -22.58 2.34
CA THR A 867 -11.03 -22.81 1.31
C THR A 867 -10.68 -24.00 0.41
N THR A 868 -11.66 -24.52 -0.35
CA THR A 868 -11.51 -25.68 -1.24
C THR A 868 -11.60 -25.28 -2.73
N PRO A 869 -10.48 -24.96 -3.41
CA PRO A 869 -10.49 -24.47 -4.78
C PRO A 869 -10.81 -25.55 -5.82
N VAL A 870 -11.44 -25.10 -6.90
CA VAL A 870 -11.60 -25.84 -8.16
C VAL A 870 -10.68 -25.25 -9.22
N TYR A 871 -9.68 -26.03 -9.63
CA TYR A 871 -8.77 -25.62 -10.69
C TYR A 871 -9.38 -25.84 -12.08
N ALA A 872 -9.17 -24.89 -12.99
CA ALA A 872 -9.63 -24.93 -14.36
C ALA A 872 -8.58 -24.36 -15.33
N ILE A 873 -8.70 -24.70 -16.61
CA ILE A 873 -8.02 -24.02 -17.71
C ILE A 873 -9.08 -23.64 -18.74
N GLU A 874 -8.93 -22.46 -19.33
CA GLU A 874 -9.70 -22.06 -20.49
C GLU A 874 -9.29 -22.88 -21.72
N ASP A 875 -10.21 -23.67 -22.27
CA ASP A 875 -10.04 -24.31 -23.58
C ASP A 875 -10.24 -23.25 -24.69
N SER A 876 -9.72 -23.50 -25.90
CA SER A 876 -9.79 -22.63 -27.11
C SER A 876 -11.17 -22.13 -27.55
N ASN A 877 -12.23 -22.56 -26.86
CA ASN A 877 -13.62 -22.25 -27.14
C ASN A 877 -14.23 -21.37 -26.02
N GLY A 878 -13.41 -20.69 -25.21
CA GLY A 878 -13.84 -19.84 -24.10
C GLY A 878 -14.50 -20.61 -22.94
N ARG A 879 -14.17 -21.91 -22.76
CA ARG A 879 -14.79 -22.76 -21.73
C ARG A 879 -13.81 -23.07 -20.62
N HIS A 880 -14.17 -22.77 -19.37
CA HIS A 880 -13.37 -23.12 -18.19
C HIS A 880 -13.50 -24.62 -17.87
N ARG A 881 -12.57 -25.42 -18.41
CA ARG A 881 -12.53 -26.87 -18.18
C ARG A 881 -11.83 -27.19 -16.86
N MET A 882 -12.54 -27.87 -15.97
CA MET A 882 -12.03 -28.41 -14.72
C MET A 882 -10.77 -29.27 -14.92
N LEU A 883 -9.76 -29.03 -14.10
CA LEU A 883 -8.59 -29.88 -13.91
C LEU A 883 -8.75 -30.76 -12.66
N LYS A 884 -8.02 -31.88 -12.63
CA LYS A 884 -7.87 -32.71 -11.41
C LYS A 884 -6.75 -32.20 -10.49
N TYR A 885 -5.71 -31.63 -11.09
CA TYR A 885 -4.50 -31.13 -10.44
C TYR A 885 -4.04 -29.84 -11.13
N THR A 886 -3.32 -28.99 -10.40
CA THR A 886 -2.60 -27.85 -10.98
C THR A 886 -1.51 -28.33 -11.96
N PRO A 887 -1.31 -27.66 -13.11
CA PRO A 887 -0.14 -27.92 -13.96
C PRO A 887 1.15 -27.53 -13.23
N GLU A 888 2.26 -28.23 -13.52
CA GLU A 888 3.50 -28.08 -12.73
C GLU A 888 4.14 -26.70 -12.85
N HIS A 889 4.17 -26.12 -14.06
CA HIS A 889 4.92 -24.87 -14.33
C HIS A 889 4.08 -23.77 -15.00
N MET A 890 2.79 -24.03 -15.26
CA MET A 890 1.87 -23.07 -15.88
C MET A 890 0.95 -22.43 -14.84
N HIS A 891 0.33 -21.31 -15.19
CA HIS A 891 -0.82 -20.81 -14.44
C HIS A 891 -2.08 -21.59 -14.81
N CYS A 892 -3.01 -21.69 -13.87
CA CYS A 892 -4.36 -22.17 -14.06
C CYS A 892 -5.33 -21.18 -13.40
N LEU A 893 -6.61 -21.24 -13.77
CA LEU A 893 -7.66 -20.57 -13.02
C LEU A 893 -7.96 -21.39 -11.77
N ALA A 894 -8.13 -20.75 -10.64
CA ALA A 894 -8.60 -21.33 -9.39
C ALA A 894 -9.86 -20.57 -8.99
N MET A 895 -10.98 -21.29 -8.90
CA MET A 895 -12.24 -20.76 -8.40
C MET A 895 -12.44 -21.26 -6.98
N PHE A 896 -12.67 -20.36 -6.03
CA PHE A 896 -12.97 -20.70 -4.64
C PHE A 896 -13.99 -19.70 -4.07
N TRP A 897 -14.59 -20.05 -2.95
CA TRP A 897 -15.57 -19.20 -2.25
C TRP A 897 -14.93 -18.62 -0.99
N GLY A 898 -15.16 -17.34 -0.74
CA GLY A 898 -14.57 -16.58 0.36
C GLY A 898 -14.88 -15.08 0.29
N PRO A 899 -14.43 -14.29 1.28
CA PRO A 899 -14.57 -12.83 1.26
C PRO A 899 -13.88 -12.24 0.03
N LEU A 900 -14.57 -11.32 -0.65
CA LEU A 900 -14.09 -10.67 -1.86
C LEU A 900 -12.95 -9.69 -1.53
N ALA A 901 -12.04 -9.46 -2.49
CA ALA A 901 -10.90 -8.54 -2.36
C ALA A 901 -10.44 -8.08 -3.75
N PRO A 902 -10.15 -6.78 -3.97
CA PRO A 902 -10.10 -6.12 -5.28
C PRO A 902 -9.28 -6.86 -6.36
N PRO A 903 -9.65 -6.74 -7.64
CA PRO A 903 -8.94 -7.40 -8.73
C PRO A 903 -7.47 -6.93 -8.77
N ASN A 904 -6.59 -7.82 -9.24
CA ASN A 904 -5.13 -7.71 -9.14
C ASN A 904 -4.53 -7.81 -7.73
N THR A 905 -5.32 -8.08 -6.67
CA THR A 905 -4.76 -8.39 -5.33
C THR A 905 -3.93 -9.67 -5.36
N GLY A 906 -2.75 -9.62 -4.74
CA GLY A 906 -1.84 -10.76 -4.60
C GLY A 906 -2.32 -11.76 -3.54
N VAL A 907 -2.14 -13.05 -3.82
CA VAL A 907 -2.67 -14.16 -3.01
C VAL A 907 -1.58 -15.21 -2.74
N VAL A 908 -1.31 -15.48 -1.47
CA VAL A 908 -0.39 -16.55 -1.03
C VAL A 908 -1.20 -17.76 -0.56
N ALA A 909 -0.87 -18.96 -1.07
CA ALA A 909 -1.52 -20.21 -0.69
C ALA A 909 -0.57 -21.15 0.07
N VAL A 910 -0.97 -21.58 1.26
CA VAL A 910 -0.26 -22.48 2.17
C VAL A 910 -1.13 -23.72 2.42
N GLN A 911 -0.53 -24.89 2.65
CA GLN A 911 -1.28 -26.13 2.96
C GLN A 911 -1.10 -26.59 4.41
N HIS A 912 0.04 -26.27 5.03
CA HIS A 912 0.33 -26.59 6.42
C HIS A 912 0.99 -25.39 7.10
N LEU A 913 0.55 -25.05 8.31
CA LEU A 913 1.13 -23.98 9.12
C LEU A 913 2.34 -24.44 9.96
N SER A 914 2.38 -25.73 10.30
CA SER A 914 3.37 -26.34 11.20
C SER A 914 4.82 -26.04 10.82
N ASN A 915 5.62 -25.54 11.78
CA ASN A 915 7.06 -25.27 11.60
C ASN A 915 7.91 -26.54 11.40
N ASN A 916 7.45 -27.72 11.84
CA ASN A 916 8.22 -28.98 11.82
C ASN A 916 8.45 -29.60 10.41
N GLN A 917 8.28 -28.84 9.32
CA GLN A 917 8.43 -29.35 7.96
C GLN A 917 9.73 -28.86 7.31
N ALA A 918 10.62 -29.80 6.97
CA ALA A 918 11.81 -29.54 6.14
C ALA A 918 11.49 -29.21 4.65
N THR A 919 10.24 -28.88 4.33
CA THR A 919 9.78 -28.58 2.97
C THR A 919 9.10 -27.22 2.92
N PHE A 920 9.42 -26.46 1.87
CA PHE A 920 8.86 -25.14 1.58
C PHE A 920 7.32 -25.13 1.69
N ARG A 921 6.81 -24.38 2.67
CA ARG A 921 5.41 -24.36 3.14
C ARG A 921 4.46 -23.66 2.16
N ILE A 922 4.93 -22.60 1.50
CA ILE A 922 4.15 -21.87 0.50
C ILE A 922 3.97 -22.76 -0.72
N THR A 923 2.72 -23.09 -1.04
CA THR A 923 2.38 -24.08 -2.06
C THR A 923 2.15 -23.47 -3.44
N ALA A 924 1.53 -22.29 -3.47
CA ALA A 924 1.16 -21.59 -4.69
C ALA A 924 1.15 -20.09 -4.46
N THR A 925 1.33 -19.35 -5.55
CA THR A 925 1.06 -17.91 -5.61
C THR A 925 -0.04 -17.68 -6.65
N ALA A 926 -0.91 -16.72 -6.37
CA ALA A 926 -2.01 -16.36 -7.24
C ALA A 926 -2.23 -14.85 -7.24
N VAL A 927 -3.03 -14.38 -8.19
CA VAL A 927 -3.52 -13.00 -8.29
C VAL A 927 -5.00 -13.08 -8.58
N VAL A 928 -5.82 -12.28 -7.88
CA VAL A 928 -7.26 -12.19 -8.13
C VAL A 928 -7.50 -11.56 -9.49
N LEU A 929 -8.40 -12.13 -10.30
CA LEU A 929 -8.81 -11.58 -11.59
C LEU A 929 -10.18 -10.89 -11.51
N GLU A 930 -11.18 -11.56 -10.92
CA GLU A 930 -12.59 -11.17 -11.01
C GLU A 930 -13.42 -11.81 -9.88
N PHE A 931 -14.57 -11.20 -9.56
CA PHE A 931 -15.62 -11.78 -8.71
C PHE A 931 -16.78 -12.20 -9.59
N ASN A 932 -17.24 -13.43 -9.45
CA ASN A 932 -18.34 -13.95 -10.26
C ASN A 932 -19.39 -14.58 -9.35
N HIS A 933 -20.63 -14.14 -9.42
CA HIS A 933 -21.72 -14.80 -8.68
C HIS A 933 -22.01 -16.23 -9.19
N ALA A 934 -21.61 -16.57 -10.42
CA ALA A 934 -21.83 -17.88 -11.03
C ALA A 934 -20.57 -18.48 -11.70
N ALA A 935 -19.86 -19.37 -11.00
CA ALA A 935 -18.69 -20.07 -11.54
C ALA A 935 -19.08 -21.16 -12.57
N ARG A 936 -19.09 -20.82 -13.88
CA ARG A 936 -19.44 -21.73 -14.99
C ARG A 936 -18.32 -22.73 -15.35
N ILE A 937 -17.83 -23.50 -14.37
CA ILE A 937 -16.81 -24.53 -14.59
C ILE A 937 -17.45 -25.79 -15.18
N VAL A 938 -16.84 -26.35 -16.22
CA VAL A 938 -17.30 -27.60 -16.84
C VAL A 938 -16.29 -28.73 -16.71
N LYS A 939 -16.77 -29.92 -16.35
CA LYS A 939 -16.00 -31.16 -16.37
C LYS A 939 -16.35 -31.97 -17.62
N LYS A 940 -15.31 -32.45 -18.30
CA LYS A 940 -15.45 -33.30 -19.47
C LYS A 940 -15.82 -34.72 -19.03
N ILE A 941 -16.97 -35.22 -19.50
CA ILE A 941 -17.37 -36.62 -19.36
C ILE A 941 -17.28 -37.28 -20.74
N LYS A 942 -16.93 -38.57 -20.76
CA LYS A 942 -17.02 -39.39 -21.97
C LYS A 942 -18.01 -40.52 -21.70
N LEU A 943 -19.12 -40.55 -22.42
CA LEU A 943 -19.90 -41.78 -22.54
C LEU A 943 -19.16 -42.68 -23.52
N VAL A 944 -18.97 -43.95 -23.15
CA VAL A 944 -18.13 -44.91 -23.89
C VAL A 944 -19.02 -46.08 -24.26
N GLY A 945 -18.91 -46.56 -25.49
CA GLY A 945 -19.62 -47.76 -25.94
C GLY A 945 -18.85 -48.53 -27.00
N TYR A 946 -19.35 -49.73 -27.27
CA TYR A 946 -18.66 -50.73 -28.08
C TYR A 946 -19.53 -51.13 -29.28
N PRO A 947 -18.93 -51.35 -30.47
CA PRO A 947 -19.67 -51.80 -31.64
C PRO A 947 -20.15 -53.24 -31.45
N CYS A 948 -21.46 -53.45 -31.57
CA CYS A 948 -22.10 -54.76 -31.58
C CYS A 948 -22.20 -55.35 -33.00
N LYS A 949 -22.52 -54.51 -33.99
CA LYS A 949 -22.72 -54.91 -35.40
C LYS A 949 -22.25 -53.80 -36.31
N ILE A 950 -21.37 -54.10 -37.27
CA ILE A 950 -20.75 -53.09 -38.16
C ILE A 950 -21.11 -53.40 -39.61
N PHE A 951 -21.58 -52.38 -40.33
CA PHE A 951 -21.91 -52.44 -41.76
C PHE A 951 -20.79 -51.76 -42.58
N LYS A 952 -21.14 -50.93 -43.59
CA LYS A 952 -20.17 -50.08 -44.31
C LYS A 952 -19.87 -48.82 -43.50
N LYS A 953 -20.84 -47.90 -43.41
CA LYS A 953 -20.73 -46.63 -42.67
C LYS A 953 -21.65 -46.54 -41.45
N THR A 954 -22.49 -47.55 -41.21
CA THR A 954 -23.33 -47.66 -40.02
C THR A 954 -22.77 -48.71 -39.07
N ALA A 955 -22.99 -48.52 -37.77
CA ALA A 955 -22.80 -49.54 -36.75
C ALA A 955 -23.85 -49.41 -35.64
N LEU A 956 -24.19 -50.54 -35.03
CA LEU A 956 -24.97 -50.58 -33.78
C LEU A 956 -23.97 -50.55 -32.62
N ILE A 957 -24.11 -49.58 -31.73
CA ILE A 957 -23.25 -49.36 -30.56
C ILE A 957 -24.03 -49.73 -29.31
N LYS A 958 -23.45 -50.58 -28.47
CA LYS A 958 -23.99 -50.99 -27.17
C LYS A 958 -23.19 -50.39 -26.02
N ASP A 959 -23.72 -50.51 -24.81
CA ASP A 959 -23.10 -50.13 -23.54
C ASP A 959 -22.76 -48.62 -23.40
N MET A 960 -23.24 -47.76 -24.33
CA MET A 960 -23.08 -46.29 -24.28
C MET A 960 -24.20 -45.58 -23.53
N PHE A 961 -25.40 -46.17 -23.59
CA PHE A 961 -26.65 -45.69 -22.99
C PHE A 961 -27.34 -46.90 -22.35
N THR A 962 -28.20 -46.62 -21.38
CA THR A 962 -28.97 -47.62 -20.62
C THR A 962 -30.38 -47.81 -21.15
N SER A 963 -31.00 -46.75 -21.68
CA SER A 963 -32.38 -46.76 -22.19
C SER A 963 -32.48 -46.06 -23.55
N ASP A 964 -33.49 -46.45 -24.33
CA ASP A 964 -33.82 -45.83 -25.61
C ASP A 964 -34.24 -44.36 -25.46
N LEU A 965 -34.74 -43.95 -24.28
CA LEU A 965 -35.03 -42.55 -23.94
C LEU A 965 -33.76 -41.68 -23.87
N GLU A 966 -32.64 -42.24 -23.37
CA GLU A 966 -31.35 -41.54 -23.38
C GLU A 966 -30.85 -41.37 -24.81
N ILE A 967 -31.05 -42.39 -25.67
CA ILE A 967 -30.67 -42.31 -27.09
C ILE A 967 -31.47 -41.22 -27.81
N ALA A 968 -32.77 -41.08 -27.52
CA ALA A 968 -33.59 -40.00 -28.05
C ALA A 968 -33.06 -38.61 -27.62
N ARG A 969 -32.68 -38.45 -26.35
CA ARG A 969 -32.05 -37.21 -25.84
C ARG A 969 -30.71 -36.89 -26.51
N PHE A 970 -29.98 -37.91 -26.98
CA PHE A 970 -28.70 -37.77 -27.68
C PHE A 970 -28.81 -38.05 -29.20
N GLU A 971 -30.01 -38.03 -29.79
CA GLU A 971 -30.19 -38.11 -31.26
C GLU A 971 -29.46 -36.93 -31.94
N GLY A 972 -28.73 -37.22 -33.01
CA GLY A 972 -27.90 -36.24 -33.70
C GLY A 972 -26.56 -35.90 -33.02
N ALA A 973 -26.27 -36.44 -31.83
CA ALA A 973 -25.04 -36.13 -31.10
C ALA A 973 -23.76 -36.62 -31.81
N ALA A 974 -22.71 -35.79 -31.78
CA ALA A 974 -21.42 -36.09 -32.39
C ALA A 974 -20.58 -37.05 -31.53
N ILE A 975 -20.20 -38.18 -32.15
CA ILE A 975 -19.39 -39.25 -31.54
C ILE A 975 -18.07 -39.42 -32.31
N ARG A 976 -17.08 -40.04 -31.66
CA ARG A 976 -15.78 -40.33 -32.29
C ARG A 976 -15.24 -41.67 -31.83
N THR A 977 -14.54 -42.39 -32.69
CA THR A 977 -13.77 -43.58 -32.29
C THR A 977 -12.39 -43.20 -31.76
N VAL A 978 -11.74 -44.10 -31.01
CA VAL A 978 -10.32 -43.95 -30.64
C VAL A 978 -9.40 -43.92 -31.86
N SER A 979 -9.77 -44.62 -32.95
CA SER A 979 -9.11 -44.52 -34.27
C SER A 979 -9.30 -43.18 -34.97
N GLY A 980 -10.12 -42.28 -34.42
CA GLY A 980 -10.26 -40.88 -34.85
C GLY A 980 -11.38 -40.61 -35.84
N ILE A 981 -12.08 -41.65 -36.31
CA ILE A 981 -13.23 -41.57 -37.23
C ILE A 981 -14.38 -40.84 -36.54
N ARG A 982 -14.96 -39.82 -37.19
CA ARG A 982 -16.13 -39.09 -36.67
C ARG A 982 -17.42 -39.82 -37.03
N GLY A 983 -18.45 -39.60 -36.22
CA GLY A 983 -19.77 -40.14 -36.46
C GLY A 983 -20.87 -39.37 -35.73
N GLN A 984 -22.09 -39.86 -35.88
CA GLN A 984 -23.30 -39.28 -35.32
C GLN A 984 -24.24 -40.39 -34.83
N VAL A 985 -24.84 -40.19 -33.65
CA VAL A 985 -25.97 -41.01 -33.18
C VAL A 985 -27.17 -40.72 -34.07
N LYS A 986 -27.81 -41.75 -34.63
CA LYS A 986 -29.07 -41.59 -35.38
C LYS A 986 -30.27 -41.90 -34.48
N LYS A 987 -30.59 -43.18 -34.26
CA LYS A 987 -31.80 -43.57 -33.51
C LYS A 987 -31.52 -44.76 -32.61
N ALA A 988 -32.36 -44.98 -31.61
CA ALA A 988 -32.43 -46.26 -30.91
C ALA A 988 -32.69 -47.39 -31.91
N ALA A 989 -32.13 -48.57 -31.65
CA ALA A 989 -32.26 -49.75 -32.49
C ALA A 989 -32.42 -50.99 -31.61
N LYS A 990 -33.47 -51.77 -31.88
CA LYS A 990 -33.71 -53.03 -31.17
C LYS A 990 -32.68 -54.09 -31.62
N GLU A 991 -32.25 -54.95 -30.71
CA GLU A 991 -31.18 -55.92 -30.97
C GLU A 991 -31.64 -57.07 -31.89
N GLU A 992 -31.63 -56.86 -33.19
CA GLU A 992 -31.75 -57.94 -34.18
C GLU A 992 -30.41 -58.67 -34.35
N ILE A 993 -30.12 -59.53 -33.38
CA ILE A 993 -29.13 -60.60 -33.51
C ILE A 993 -29.57 -61.47 -34.70
N GLY A 994 -28.74 -61.52 -35.74
CA GLY A 994 -29.19 -61.92 -37.08
C GLY A 994 -29.65 -63.38 -37.19
N ASN A 995 -30.67 -63.60 -38.02
CA ASN A 995 -31.14 -64.89 -38.57
C ASN A 995 -31.43 -66.04 -37.60
N GLN A 996 -31.38 -65.85 -36.28
CA GLN A 996 -32.02 -66.79 -35.34
C GLN A 996 -33.47 -66.36 -35.11
N PRO A 997 -34.47 -67.24 -35.34
CA PRO A 997 -35.85 -66.90 -35.07
C PRO A 997 -36.02 -66.62 -33.57
N LYS A 998 -36.85 -65.61 -33.25
CA LYS A 998 -37.14 -65.18 -31.89
C LYS A 998 -37.50 -66.38 -31.01
N ARG A 999 -36.63 -66.74 -30.04
CA ARG A 999 -37.07 -67.47 -28.86
C ARG A 999 -38.04 -66.53 -28.12
N LYS A 1000 -39.34 -66.78 -28.28
CA LYS A 1000 -40.41 -65.99 -27.65
C LYS A 1000 -40.15 -65.98 -26.14
N GLY A 1001 -39.81 -64.82 -25.57
CA GLY A 1001 -39.47 -64.66 -24.14
C GLY A 1001 -38.14 -63.96 -23.84
N GLY A 1002 -37.25 -63.74 -24.83
CA GLY A 1002 -36.05 -62.92 -24.61
C GLY A 1002 -36.37 -61.43 -24.42
N GLN A 1003 -35.97 -60.84 -23.30
CA GLN A 1003 -36.05 -59.39 -23.06
C GLN A 1003 -35.30 -58.63 -24.17
N THR A 1004 -35.92 -57.60 -24.73
CA THR A 1004 -35.25 -56.70 -25.67
C THR A 1004 -34.20 -55.90 -24.94
N LYS A 1005 -32.92 -56.03 -25.31
CA LYS A 1005 -31.88 -55.14 -24.78
C LYS A 1005 -32.09 -53.72 -25.31
N GLU A 1006 -32.48 -52.83 -24.42
CA GLU A 1006 -32.57 -51.38 -24.64
C GLU A 1006 -31.17 -50.73 -24.62
N GLY A 1007 -31.07 -49.47 -25.03
CA GLY A 1007 -29.81 -48.71 -24.95
C GLY A 1007 -28.82 -48.98 -26.10
N ILE A 1008 -29.26 -49.64 -27.19
CA ILE A 1008 -28.44 -49.84 -28.40
C ILE A 1008 -28.69 -48.70 -29.40
N ALA A 1009 -27.66 -47.91 -29.67
CA ALA A 1009 -27.72 -46.78 -30.59
C ALA A 1009 -27.27 -47.18 -32.01
N ARG A 1010 -28.10 -46.89 -33.03
CA ARG A 1010 -27.68 -46.92 -34.43
C ARG A 1010 -26.91 -45.65 -34.76
N CYS A 1011 -25.65 -45.81 -35.11
CA CYS A 1011 -24.72 -44.73 -35.38
C CYS A 1011 -24.22 -44.75 -36.83
N THR A 1012 -23.96 -43.58 -37.41
CA THR A 1012 -23.27 -43.40 -38.70
C THR A 1012 -21.88 -42.83 -38.51
N PHE A 1013 -20.92 -43.29 -39.31
CA PHE A 1013 -19.50 -42.90 -39.28
C PHE A 1013 -19.00 -42.52 -40.68
N GLU A 1014 -17.91 -41.77 -40.75
CA GLU A 1014 -17.28 -41.36 -42.02
C GLU A 1014 -16.81 -42.56 -42.86
N ASP A 1015 -16.22 -43.55 -42.18
CA ASP A 1015 -15.66 -44.79 -42.72
C ASP A 1015 -15.94 -45.98 -41.78
N LYS A 1016 -15.62 -47.19 -42.22
CA LYS A 1016 -15.88 -48.45 -41.53
C LYS A 1016 -15.00 -48.60 -40.28
N ILE A 1017 -15.64 -48.58 -39.11
CA ILE A 1017 -15.00 -48.88 -37.81
C ILE A 1017 -14.67 -50.38 -37.67
N LEU A 1018 -13.85 -50.74 -36.68
CA LEU A 1018 -13.50 -52.13 -36.34
C LEU A 1018 -14.23 -52.61 -35.08
N MET A 1019 -14.42 -53.92 -34.91
CA MET A 1019 -15.02 -54.48 -33.67
C MET A 1019 -14.18 -54.21 -32.42
N SER A 1020 -12.87 -53.92 -32.60
CA SER A 1020 -11.96 -53.51 -31.54
C SER A 1020 -11.96 -52.00 -31.25
N ASP A 1021 -12.69 -51.19 -32.02
CA ASP A 1021 -12.76 -49.75 -31.77
C ASP A 1021 -13.64 -49.45 -30.57
N ILE A 1022 -13.20 -48.49 -29.75
CA ILE A 1022 -14.01 -47.90 -28.68
C ILE A 1022 -14.61 -46.61 -29.22
N VAL A 1023 -15.93 -46.47 -29.13
CA VAL A 1023 -16.68 -45.28 -29.53
C VAL A 1023 -16.94 -44.43 -28.29
N PHE A 1024 -16.79 -43.11 -28.40
CA PHE A 1024 -17.12 -42.21 -27.29
C PHE A 1024 -17.82 -40.93 -27.74
N LEU A 1025 -18.76 -40.48 -26.91
CA LEU A 1025 -19.44 -39.19 -26.97
C LEU A 1025 -18.71 -38.23 -26.02
N ARG A 1026 -18.44 -36.99 -26.44
CA ARG A 1026 -17.80 -35.96 -25.58
C ARG A 1026 -18.86 -35.06 -24.94
N ALA A 1027 -19.28 -35.39 -23.73
CA ALA A 1027 -20.20 -34.58 -22.93
C ALA A 1027 -19.45 -33.60 -22.01
N TRP A 1028 -20.17 -32.60 -21.52
CA TRP A 1028 -19.69 -31.61 -20.55
C TRP A 1028 -20.77 -31.42 -19.50
N THR A 1029 -20.41 -31.52 -18.23
CA THR A 1029 -21.31 -31.26 -17.10
C THR A 1029 -20.77 -30.07 -16.31
N GLN A 1030 -21.66 -29.21 -15.83
CA GLN A 1030 -21.28 -28.17 -14.88
C GLN A 1030 -20.75 -28.81 -13.59
N VAL A 1031 -19.81 -28.15 -12.92
CA VAL A 1031 -19.28 -28.56 -11.62
C VAL A 1031 -19.28 -27.37 -10.70
N GLU A 1032 -20.04 -27.48 -9.62
CA GLU A 1032 -20.11 -26.47 -8.58
C GLU A 1032 -18.81 -26.39 -7.76
N VAL A 1033 -18.50 -25.17 -7.35
CA VAL A 1033 -17.44 -24.83 -6.40
C VAL A 1033 -18.05 -24.90 -5.01
N PRO A 1034 -17.46 -25.66 -4.06
CA PRO A 1034 -18.00 -25.74 -2.70
C PRO A 1034 -17.98 -24.36 -2.03
N GLN A 1035 -19.08 -24.01 -1.38
CA GLN A 1035 -19.19 -22.81 -0.53
C GLN A 1035 -18.60 -23.14 0.84
N PHE A 1036 -17.27 -23.20 0.90
CA PHE A 1036 -16.52 -23.42 2.14
C PHE A 1036 -15.42 -22.39 2.30
N HIS A 1037 -15.52 -21.58 3.36
CA HIS A 1037 -14.44 -20.77 3.89
C HIS A 1037 -14.41 -20.97 5.41
N ASN A 1038 -13.23 -20.97 6.01
CA ASN A 1038 -13.05 -21.05 7.46
C ASN A 1038 -11.96 -20.04 7.86
N PRO A 1039 -12.27 -18.96 8.61
CA PRO A 1039 -11.30 -17.94 8.98
C PRO A 1039 -10.19 -18.52 9.87
N LEU A 1040 -8.98 -17.95 9.76
CA LEU A 1040 -7.81 -18.44 10.47
C LEU A 1040 -7.64 -17.72 11.81
N THR A 1041 -8.24 -18.28 12.86
CA THR A 1041 -8.30 -17.73 14.22
C THR A 1041 -7.05 -18.04 15.05
N THR A 1042 -5.86 -17.69 14.55
CA THR A 1042 -4.57 -18.04 15.18
C THR A 1042 -4.29 -17.31 16.50
N ALA A 1043 -4.86 -16.12 16.71
CA ALA A 1043 -4.66 -15.35 17.94
C ALA A 1043 -5.59 -15.80 19.09
N LEU A 1044 -6.61 -16.62 18.80
CA LEU A 1044 -7.53 -17.21 19.79
C LEU A 1044 -7.04 -18.57 20.33
N GLN A 1045 -5.78 -18.95 20.08
CA GLN A 1045 -5.22 -20.25 20.48
C GLN A 1045 -3.86 -20.08 21.15
N PRO A 1046 -3.55 -20.88 22.19
CA PRO A 1046 -2.23 -20.85 22.83
C PRO A 1046 -1.16 -21.35 21.85
N ARG A 1047 0.00 -20.70 21.83
CA ARG A 1047 1.05 -20.90 20.82
C ARG A 1047 1.56 -22.34 20.68
N ASP A 1048 1.52 -23.13 21.75
CA ASP A 1048 1.91 -24.56 21.72
C ASP A 1048 1.00 -25.42 20.84
N LYS A 1049 -0.24 -24.97 20.60
CA LYS A 1049 -1.22 -25.67 19.78
C LYS A 1049 -1.23 -25.07 18.37
N THR A 1050 -0.80 -25.88 17.41
CA THR A 1050 -0.96 -25.54 15.99
C THR A 1050 -2.43 -25.56 15.58
N TRP A 1051 -2.87 -24.52 14.86
CA TRP A 1051 -4.25 -24.42 14.35
C TRP A 1051 -4.60 -25.59 13.42
N LYS A 1052 -5.74 -26.23 13.68
CA LYS A 1052 -6.21 -27.42 12.96
C LYS A 1052 -7.46 -27.11 12.14
N GLY A 1053 -7.28 -27.02 10.83
CA GLY A 1053 -8.38 -26.94 9.86
C GLY A 1053 -8.77 -28.28 9.24
N MET A 1054 -9.53 -28.21 8.14
CA MET A 1054 -9.84 -29.34 7.28
C MET A 1054 -8.55 -29.98 6.76
N ARG A 1055 -8.38 -31.29 6.95
CA ARG A 1055 -7.19 -32.03 6.51
C ARG A 1055 -7.27 -32.38 5.03
N THR A 1056 -6.11 -32.58 4.40
CA THR A 1056 -6.05 -32.98 2.99
C THR A 1056 -6.51 -34.42 2.80
N VAL A 1057 -6.99 -34.77 1.59
CA VAL A 1057 -7.39 -36.15 1.26
C VAL A 1057 -6.21 -37.13 1.37
N ALA A 1058 -4.97 -36.65 1.28
CA ALA A 1058 -3.78 -37.47 1.49
C ALA A 1058 -3.51 -37.76 2.98
N GLU A 1059 -3.76 -36.81 3.87
CA GLU A 1059 -3.61 -36.98 5.33
C GLU A 1059 -4.72 -37.87 5.89
N LEU A 1060 -5.98 -37.59 5.54
CA LEU A 1060 -7.13 -38.41 5.95
C LEU A 1060 -6.94 -39.89 5.56
N ARG A 1061 -6.38 -40.15 4.37
CA ARG A 1061 -6.05 -41.52 3.94
C ARG A 1061 -4.92 -42.16 4.74
N ARG A 1062 -3.93 -41.39 5.20
CA ARG A 1062 -2.84 -41.93 6.05
C ARG A 1062 -3.37 -42.25 7.44
N GLU A 1063 -4.15 -41.35 8.02
CA GLU A 1063 -4.77 -41.51 9.33
C GLU A 1063 -5.74 -42.70 9.38
N HIS A 1064 -6.60 -42.85 8.38
CA HIS A 1064 -7.50 -44.00 8.26
C HIS A 1064 -6.87 -45.23 7.57
N ASN A 1065 -5.57 -45.22 7.27
CA ASN A 1065 -4.84 -46.28 6.55
C ASN A 1065 -5.49 -46.74 5.22
N LEU A 1066 -6.18 -45.84 4.52
CA LEU A 1066 -6.91 -46.11 3.27
C LEU A 1066 -5.99 -46.00 2.04
N PRO A 1067 -5.91 -47.03 1.18
CA PRO A 1067 -5.08 -46.99 -0.03
C PRO A 1067 -5.63 -46.01 -1.08
N ILE A 1068 -4.76 -45.57 -1.99
CA ILE A 1068 -5.15 -44.71 -3.12
C ILE A 1068 -5.95 -45.55 -4.13
N PRO A 1069 -7.17 -45.14 -4.55
CA PRO A 1069 -7.95 -45.87 -5.54
C PRO A 1069 -7.30 -45.76 -6.93
N VAL A 1070 -6.85 -46.90 -7.47
CA VAL A 1070 -6.22 -47.00 -8.79
C VAL A 1070 -6.99 -47.98 -9.66
N ASN A 1071 -7.57 -47.49 -10.76
CA ASN A 1071 -8.17 -48.37 -11.77
C ASN A 1071 -7.07 -48.98 -12.65
N LYS A 1072 -6.97 -50.32 -12.65
CA LYS A 1072 -5.99 -51.11 -13.41
C LYS A 1072 -6.00 -50.84 -14.92
N ASP A 1073 -7.16 -50.50 -15.49
CA ASP A 1073 -7.32 -50.22 -16.93
C ASP A 1073 -6.90 -48.80 -17.32
N SER A 1074 -6.78 -47.89 -16.34
CA SER A 1074 -6.31 -46.51 -16.55
C SER A 1074 -4.78 -46.38 -16.52
N LEU A 1075 -4.06 -47.45 -16.15
CA LEU A 1075 -2.60 -47.45 -16.11
C LEU A 1075 -2.02 -47.62 -17.53
N TYR A 1076 -1.11 -46.72 -17.91
CA TYR A 1076 -0.43 -46.80 -19.19
C TYR A 1076 0.49 -48.03 -19.25
N LYS A 1077 0.38 -48.78 -20.36
CA LYS A 1077 1.21 -49.96 -20.66
C LYS A 1077 1.97 -49.70 -21.97
N LYS A 1078 3.17 -50.27 -22.11
CA LYS A 1078 3.95 -50.21 -23.36
C LYS A 1078 3.22 -51.03 -24.44
N ILE A 1079 2.83 -50.39 -25.55
CA ILE A 1079 2.04 -51.03 -26.61
C ILE A 1079 2.96 -51.51 -27.74
N GLU A 1080 3.06 -52.83 -27.93
CA GLU A 1080 3.79 -53.42 -29.04
C GLU A 1080 2.89 -53.63 -30.26
N ARG A 1081 3.14 -52.89 -31.35
CA ARG A 1081 2.33 -52.93 -32.56
C ARG A 1081 2.92 -53.90 -33.59
N LYS A 1082 2.23 -55.02 -33.85
CA LYS A 1082 2.57 -55.95 -34.94
C LYS A 1082 2.39 -55.28 -36.31
N PRO A 1083 3.27 -55.51 -37.29
CA PRO A 1083 3.14 -54.92 -38.63
C PRO A 1083 1.88 -55.44 -39.34
N LYS A 1084 0.94 -54.54 -39.65
CA LYS A 1084 -0.32 -54.88 -40.30
C LYS A 1084 -0.10 -55.24 -41.77
N LYS A 1085 -0.20 -56.52 -42.10
CA LYS A 1085 -0.30 -57.00 -43.49
C LYS A 1085 -1.76 -56.88 -43.93
N PHE A 1086 -2.02 -56.19 -45.03
CA PHE A 1086 -3.34 -56.11 -45.64
C PHE A 1086 -3.54 -57.28 -46.61
N ASN A 1087 -4.80 -57.69 -46.82
CA ASN A 1087 -5.13 -58.69 -47.83
C ASN A 1087 -4.86 -58.13 -49.24
N PRO A 1088 -4.47 -58.97 -50.21
CA PRO A 1088 -4.35 -58.57 -51.60
C PRO A 1088 -5.70 -58.10 -52.16
N LEU A 1089 -5.65 -57.23 -53.17
CA LEU A 1089 -6.85 -56.77 -53.88
C LEU A 1089 -7.51 -57.95 -54.60
N VAL A 1090 -8.77 -58.23 -54.26
CA VAL A 1090 -9.58 -59.25 -54.94
C VAL A 1090 -10.54 -58.54 -55.89
N ILE A 1091 -10.29 -58.68 -57.20
CA ILE A 1091 -11.18 -58.14 -58.25
C ILE A 1091 -12.41 -59.06 -58.35
N PRO A 1092 -13.65 -58.53 -58.34
CA PRO A 1092 -14.85 -59.34 -58.57
C PRO A 1092 -14.80 -60.04 -59.93
N LYS A 1093 -15.16 -61.32 -59.99
CA LYS A 1093 -15.08 -62.13 -61.23
C LYS A 1093 -15.87 -61.53 -62.41
N SER A 1094 -17.01 -60.90 -62.13
CA SER A 1094 -17.80 -60.16 -63.12
C SER A 1094 -17.01 -59.01 -63.73
N LEU A 1095 -16.37 -58.18 -62.90
CA LEU A 1095 -15.52 -57.08 -63.35
C LEU A 1095 -14.26 -57.59 -64.07
N GLN A 1096 -13.63 -58.66 -63.57
CA GLN A 1096 -12.48 -59.30 -64.23
C GLN A 1096 -12.81 -59.83 -65.63
N ALA A 1097 -14.06 -60.23 -65.88
CA ALA A 1097 -14.53 -60.64 -67.20
C ALA A 1097 -14.77 -59.45 -68.14
N SER A 1098 -15.30 -58.33 -67.61
CA SER A 1098 -15.58 -57.11 -68.39
C SER A 1098 -14.39 -56.18 -68.60
N LEU A 1099 -13.23 -56.44 -67.97
CA LEU A 1099 -12.03 -55.62 -68.15
C LEU A 1099 -11.45 -55.77 -69.58
N PRO A 1100 -11.07 -54.65 -70.25
CA PRO A 1100 -10.34 -54.70 -71.51
C PRO A 1100 -9.09 -55.57 -71.45
N PHE A 1101 -8.80 -56.28 -72.55
CA PHE A 1101 -7.74 -57.30 -72.63
C PHE A 1101 -6.39 -56.86 -72.03
N ALA A 1102 -5.93 -55.64 -72.32
CA ALA A 1102 -4.68 -55.09 -71.80
C ALA A 1102 -4.65 -54.90 -70.28
N SER A 1103 -5.81 -54.65 -69.66
CA SER A 1103 -5.97 -54.41 -68.22
C SER A 1103 -6.32 -55.67 -67.40
N LYS A 1104 -6.61 -56.79 -68.09
CA LYS A 1104 -7.04 -58.03 -67.45
C LYS A 1104 -5.86 -58.69 -66.71
N PRO A 1105 -5.98 -58.99 -65.40
CA PRO A 1105 -4.89 -59.61 -64.65
C PRO A 1105 -4.59 -61.02 -65.17
N LYS A 1106 -3.29 -61.29 -65.40
CA LYS A 1106 -2.79 -62.58 -65.90
C LYS A 1106 -2.60 -63.58 -64.75
N ASP A 1107 -3.69 -63.86 -64.03
CA ASP A 1107 -3.69 -64.80 -62.91
C ASP A 1107 -3.61 -66.24 -63.43
N ILE A 1108 -2.39 -66.78 -63.57
CA ILE A 1108 -2.17 -68.17 -63.96
C ILE A 1108 -2.56 -69.08 -62.77
N PRO A 1109 -3.58 -69.93 -62.88
CA PRO A 1109 -3.94 -70.84 -61.80
C PRO A 1109 -2.80 -71.86 -61.58
N LYS A 1110 -2.42 -72.08 -60.32
CA LYS A 1110 -1.41 -73.10 -59.98
C LYS A 1110 -1.85 -74.47 -60.50
N ARG A 1111 -1.00 -75.12 -61.31
CA ARG A 1111 -1.24 -76.47 -61.82
C ARG A 1111 -1.39 -77.44 -60.65
N LYS A 1112 -2.48 -78.24 -60.65
CA LYS A 1112 -2.75 -79.27 -59.62
C LYS A 1112 -1.93 -80.55 -59.81
N LYS A 1113 -1.44 -80.81 -61.03
CA LYS A 1113 -0.55 -81.94 -61.36
C LYS A 1113 0.81 -81.35 -61.79
N PRO A 1114 1.95 -81.89 -61.30
CA PRO A 1114 3.26 -81.43 -61.74
C PRO A 1114 3.47 -81.77 -63.22
N SER A 1115 4.23 -80.95 -63.94
CA SER A 1115 4.59 -81.20 -65.34
C SER A 1115 5.54 -82.39 -65.47
N LEU A 1116 5.68 -82.92 -66.69
CA LEU A 1116 6.63 -83.99 -66.97
C LEU A 1116 8.09 -83.52 -66.80
N GLU A 1117 8.34 -82.23 -67.05
CA GLU A 1117 9.61 -81.56 -66.78
C GLU A 1117 9.85 -81.35 -65.28
N GLU A 1118 8.83 -80.99 -64.49
CA GLU A 1118 8.95 -80.92 -63.01
C GLU A 1118 9.18 -82.31 -62.39
N ARG A 1119 8.68 -83.38 -63.03
CA ARG A 1119 8.97 -84.76 -62.65
C ARG A 1119 10.39 -85.19 -63.03
N ARG A 1120 10.89 -84.83 -64.22
CA ARG A 1120 12.26 -85.14 -64.67
C ARG A 1120 13.33 -84.27 -63.98
N GLY A 1121 13.08 -82.97 -63.85
CA GLY A 1121 13.97 -81.98 -63.21
C GLY A 1121 14.08 -82.09 -61.69
N ARG A 1122 13.23 -82.93 -61.05
CA ARG A 1122 13.41 -83.37 -59.66
C ARG A 1122 14.55 -84.39 -59.48
N GLY A 1123 15.18 -84.83 -60.57
CA GLY A 1123 16.15 -85.92 -60.59
C GLY A 1123 17.54 -85.63 -60.03
N VAL A 1124 17.90 -84.36 -59.77
CA VAL A 1124 19.15 -84.02 -59.06
C VAL A 1124 18.85 -83.86 -57.58
N VAL A 1125 18.98 -84.97 -56.83
CA VAL A 1125 18.92 -84.93 -55.36
C VAL A 1125 20.21 -84.28 -54.85
N MET A 1126 20.14 -82.98 -54.54
CA MET A 1126 21.29 -82.24 -53.98
C MET A 1126 21.93 -83.01 -52.83
N GLU A 1127 23.25 -83.16 -52.88
CA GLU A 1127 24.03 -83.82 -51.85
C GLU A 1127 23.84 -83.13 -50.48
N PRO A 1128 24.10 -83.81 -49.35
CA PRO A 1128 24.05 -83.19 -48.03
C PRO A 1128 24.94 -81.94 -47.88
N ARG A 1129 26.04 -81.84 -48.64
CA ARG A 1129 26.92 -80.66 -48.70
C ARG A 1129 26.30 -79.55 -49.55
N GLU A 1130 25.91 -79.84 -50.78
CA GLU A 1130 25.26 -78.89 -51.68
C GLU A 1130 23.99 -78.28 -51.09
N ARG A 1131 23.16 -79.10 -50.42
CA ARG A 1131 21.94 -78.65 -49.74
C ARG A 1131 22.23 -77.64 -48.63
N LYS A 1132 23.33 -77.82 -47.87
CA LYS A 1132 23.80 -76.86 -46.86
C LYS A 1132 24.30 -75.57 -47.52
N VAL A 1133 25.05 -75.66 -48.62
CA VAL A 1133 25.52 -74.49 -49.39
C VAL A 1133 24.34 -73.72 -49.99
N HIS A 1134 23.38 -74.39 -50.61
CA HIS A 1134 22.18 -73.79 -51.17
C HIS A 1134 21.31 -73.12 -50.09
N ALA A 1135 21.11 -73.76 -48.94
CA ALA A 1135 20.42 -73.14 -47.80
C ALA A 1135 21.17 -71.91 -47.25
N LEU A 1136 22.50 -71.97 -47.17
CA LEU A 1136 23.34 -70.82 -46.77
C LEU A 1136 23.20 -69.66 -47.77
N VAL A 1137 23.25 -69.94 -49.08
CA VAL A 1137 23.05 -68.94 -50.14
C VAL A 1137 21.64 -68.32 -50.05
N GLN A 1138 20.60 -69.12 -49.83
CA GLN A 1138 19.24 -68.60 -49.59
C GLN A 1138 19.16 -67.71 -48.35
N HIS A 1139 19.77 -68.12 -47.23
CA HIS A 1139 19.82 -67.29 -46.02
C HIS A 1139 20.58 -65.98 -46.25
N LEU A 1140 21.73 -66.00 -46.94
CA LEU A 1140 22.48 -64.80 -47.30
C LEU A 1140 21.68 -63.87 -48.21
N GLN A 1141 20.95 -64.40 -49.19
CA GLN A 1141 20.05 -63.63 -50.05
C GLN A 1141 18.89 -63.00 -49.25
N LEU A 1142 18.27 -63.74 -48.33
CA LEU A 1142 17.21 -63.22 -47.45
C LEU A 1142 17.74 -62.10 -46.53
N ILE A 1143 18.89 -62.32 -45.88
CA ILE A 1143 19.54 -61.33 -45.01
C ILE A 1143 19.90 -60.07 -45.81
N ASN A 1144 20.47 -60.22 -47.01
CA ASN A 1144 20.79 -59.08 -47.88
C ASN A 1144 19.52 -58.34 -48.32
N ASN A 1145 18.47 -59.05 -48.73
CA ASN A 1145 17.18 -58.46 -49.10
C ASN A 1145 16.52 -57.70 -47.93
N GLU A 1146 16.56 -58.22 -46.71
CA GLU A 1146 16.10 -57.50 -45.53
C GLU A 1146 16.98 -56.29 -45.18
N LYS A 1147 18.31 -56.45 -45.23
CA LYS A 1147 19.27 -55.37 -44.98
C LYS A 1147 19.06 -54.22 -45.97
N MET A 1148 18.90 -54.53 -47.25
CA MET A 1148 18.61 -53.56 -48.31
C MET A 1148 17.23 -52.91 -48.15
N LYS A 1149 16.18 -53.66 -47.76
CA LYS A 1149 14.86 -53.08 -47.44
C LYS A 1149 14.93 -52.13 -46.25
N LYS A 1150 15.59 -52.54 -45.15
CA LYS A 1150 15.82 -51.69 -43.96
C LYS A 1150 16.65 -50.45 -44.31
N ARG A 1151 17.65 -50.58 -45.18
CA ARG A 1151 18.47 -49.45 -45.67
C ARG A 1151 17.65 -48.47 -46.50
N LYS A 1152 16.89 -48.94 -47.50
CA LYS A 1152 15.98 -48.12 -48.33
C LYS A 1152 14.96 -47.37 -47.47
N LEU A 1153 14.28 -48.04 -46.53
CA LEU A 1153 13.34 -47.38 -45.62
C LEU A 1153 14.00 -46.29 -44.76
N LYS A 1154 15.26 -46.49 -44.32
CA LYS A 1154 16.04 -45.48 -43.57
C LYS A 1154 16.50 -44.32 -44.46
N GLU A 1155 16.87 -44.59 -45.71
CA GLU A 1155 17.20 -43.58 -46.73
C GLU A 1155 15.96 -42.74 -47.09
N GLU A 1156 14.81 -43.37 -47.30
CA GLU A 1156 13.51 -42.71 -47.52
C GLU A 1156 13.09 -41.85 -46.33
N SER A 1157 13.24 -42.33 -45.08
CA SER A 1157 12.90 -41.54 -43.90
C SER A 1157 13.81 -40.32 -43.77
N LYS A 1158 15.12 -40.47 -44.03
CA LYS A 1158 16.08 -39.35 -44.08
C LYS A 1158 15.72 -38.35 -45.18
N ARG A 1159 15.41 -38.83 -46.39
CA ARG A 1159 15.02 -37.99 -47.54
C ARG A 1159 13.78 -37.15 -47.21
N LYS A 1160 12.76 -37.74 -46.57
CA LYS A 1160 11.55 -37.01 -46.16
C LYS A 1160 11.80 -35.92 -45.11
N VAL A 1161 12.71 -36.15 -44.15
CA VAL A 1161 13.11 -35.12 -43.18
C VAL A 1161 13.84 -33.97 -43.89
N LEU A 1162 14.82 -34.30 -44.73
CA LEU A 1162 15.61 -33.33 -45.50
C LEU A 1162 14.74 -32.51 -46.47
N GLU A 1163 13.77 -33.15 -47.12
CA GLU A 1163 12.78 -32.49 -47.98
C GLU A 1163 11.86 -31.53 -47.20
N ALA A 1164 11.46 -31.89 -45.98
CA ALA A 1164 10.70 -31.01 -45.09
C ALA A 1164 11.53 -29.83 -44.54
N GLU A 1165 12.85 -30.01 -44.35
CA GLU A 1165 13.78 -28.93 -44.00
C GLU A 1165 13.97 -27.97 -45.19
N ARG A 1166 14.29 -28.49 -46.37
CA ARG A 1166 14.38 -27.69 -47.61
C ARG A 1166 13.09 -26.89 -47.88
N ALA A 1167 11.92 -27.46 -47.63
CA ALA A 1167 10.65 -26.76 -47.78
C ALA A 1167 10.50 -25.56 -46.83
N LYS A 1168 11.06 -25.62 -45.60
CA LYS A 1168 11.10 -24.48 -44.67
C LYS A 1168 12.07 -23.40 -45.15
N ASP A 1169 13.26 -23.79 -45.60
CA ASP A 1169 14.27 -22.86 -46.11
C ASP A 1169 13.81 -22.17 -47.41
N GLU A 1170 13.09 -22.90 -48.26
CA GLU A 1170 12.45 -22.34 -49.45
C GLU A 1170 11.35 -21.33 -49.08
N GLN A 1171 10.57 -21.58 -48.03
CA GLN A 1171 9.60 -20.60 -47.52
C GLN A 1171 10.27 -19.34 -46.95
N LEU A 1172 11.38 -19.48 -46.22
CA LEU A 1172 12.15 -18.34 -45.69
C LEU A 1172 12.80 -17.52 -46.81
N SER A 1173 13.43 -18.18 -47.79
CA SER A 1173 14.02 -17.49 -48.95
C SER A 1173 12.96 -16.84 -49.86
N LYS A 1174 11.77 -17.45 -50.01
CA LYS A 1174 10.61 -16.81 -50.67
C LYS A 1174 10.14 -15.55 -49.93
N LYS A 1175 10.09 -15.54 -48.58
CA LYS A 1175 9.81 -14.34 -47.78
C LYS A 1175 10.85 -13.25 -48.01
N ARG A 1176 12.14 -13.58 -47.86
CA ARG A 1176 13.26 -12.64 -48.07
C ARG A 1176 13.24 -12.02 -49.47
N ARG A 1177 13.12 -12.84 -50.53
CA ARG A 1177 13.02 -12.35 -51.92
C ARG A 1177 11.81 -11.43 -52.16
N ARG A 1178 10.69 -11.64 -51.44
CA ARG A 1178 9.51 -10.77 -51.50
C ARG A 1178 9.76 -9.41 -50.86
N GLU A 1179 10.50 -9.38 -49.75
CA GLU A 1179 10.91 -8.14 -49.07
C GLU A 1179 11.95 -7.35 -49.86
N GLU A 1180 13.00 -8.01 -50.36
CA GLU A 1180 14.01 -7.42 -51.26
C GLU A 1180 13.33 -6.80 -52.51
N ARG A 1181 12.39 -7.52 -53.13
CA ARG A 1181 11.61 -7.00 -54.27
C ARG A 1181 10.74 -5.79 -53.89
N ARG A 1182 10.06 -5.82 -52.73
CA ARG A 1182 9.30 -4.67 -52.21
C ARG A 1182 10.19 -3.46 -51.94
N HIS A 1183 11.38 -3.66 -51.38
CA HIS A 1183 12.35 -2.59 -51.15
C HIS A 1183 12.84 -2.01 -52.48
N LYS A 1184 13.18 -2.86 -53.46
CA LYS A 1184 13.59 -2.43 -54.81
C LYS A 1184 12.50 -1.59 -55.49
N TYR A 1185 11.24 -2.03 -55.47
CA TYR A 1185 10.13 -1.24 -56.04
C TYR A 1185 9.89 0.07 -55.29
N ARG A 1186 9.99 0.11 -53.96
CA ARG A 1186 9.92 1.37 -53.19
C ARG A 1186 11.06 2.34 -53.53
N ALA A 1187 12.27 1.83 -53.78
CA ALA A 1187 13.41 2.64 -54.19
C ALA A 1187 13.23 3.17 -55.62
N GLN A 1188 12.77 2.33 -56.55
CA GLN A 1188 12.46 2.72 -57.93
C GLN A 1188 11.30 3.72 -58.00
N ASP A 1189 10.22 3.55 -57.23
CA ASP A 1189 9.13 4.54 -57.15
C ASP A 1189 9.61 5.89 -56.58
N LYS A 1190 10.48 5.87 -55.56
CA LYS A 1190 11.13 7.09 -55.05
C LYS A 1190 12.06 7.75 -56.09
N GLN A 1191 12.75 6.97 -56.93
CA GLN A 1191 13.57 7.51 -58.03
C GLN A 1191 12.69 8.08 -59.14
N ASN A 1192 11.66 7.36 -59.59
CA ASN A 1192 10.72 7.81 -60.62
C ASN A 1192 9.95 9.06 -60.17
N LYS A 1193 9.56 9.16 -58.89
CA LYS A 1193 8.99 10.38 -58.30
C LYS A 1193 9.97 11.55 -58.24
N LYS A 1194 11.28 11.30 -58.09
CA LYS A 1194 12.32 12.35 -58.20
C LYS A 1194 12.52 12.80 -59.64
N ILE A 1195 12.50 11.87 -60.60
CA ILE A 1195 12.62 12.18 -62.05
C ILE A 1195 11.41 13.02 -62.50
N ARG A 1196 10.18 12.57 -62.22
CA ARG A 1196 8.96 13.34 -62.52
C ARG A 1196 8.90 14.72 -61.85
N ARG A 1197 9.51 14.89 -60.67
CA ARG A 1197 9.66 16.20 -59.97
C ARG A 1197 10.86 17.03 -60.46
N ALA A 1198 11.56 16.58 -61.49
CA ALA A 1198 12.63 17.32 -62.16
C ALA A 1198 12.32 17.55 -63.66
N GLU A 1199 11.26 16.90 -64.17
CA GLU A 1199 10.64 17.14 -65.48
C GLU A 1199 9.51 18.19 -65.40
N VAL A 1200 9.05 18.51 -64.18
CA VAL A 1200 8.23 19.67 -63.78
C VAL A 1200 9.10 20.63 -62.99
#